data_AF-A0A5M0YVE4-F1
#
_entry.id   AF-A0A5M0YVE4-F1
#
_cell.length_a   1.000
_cell.length_b   1.000
_cell.length_c   1.000
_cell.angle_alpha   90.00
_cell.angle_beta   90.00
_cell.angle_gamma   90.00
#
_symmetry.space_group_name_H-M   'P 1'
#
loop_
_entity.id
_entity.type
_entity.pdbx_description
1 polymer ?
#
loop_
_entity_poly.entity_id
_entity_poly.type
_entity_poly.pdbx_seq_one_letter_code
_entity_poly.pdbx_strand_id
1 'polypeptide(L)'
;EQDLDQKQKKIVELLKEKNKIATLKQKLREWELEQKYFKDYQNDFSLVDNSKVKIKKMSSIDFNLVKKQKFIIDLMTYNPGIPHLFYRFKYFFKYGIYHMNGIKSELGRMEAINKNRKEYYSDKIEAIKNEIIRSESFLAKNQYESTIKDIELCSKQIFKHNLCIRYQAKNEREFSTDSHKNEFEKFSASFPVILSTCDSIMECISNEQIFDYVVVDESSMASLVPGIFSLAKAKNIIIVGDDKQLPSIQIDKKKINELSTIPSEYDYFENNLLTSLIGVYGEKLPSTMLKEHYRCHPMIINFCNKQYYNDELVIMTENKGIKNPLVRIKTSEGNHMKFDQDAKIFNQREIDTFLSTEFTEKVPEIKGIESLGFVSPYRRQVDIAEEQVQAKYEQAIVDTVHKFQGRECDAIIFSTVLDQKGVNRLGFVDSSCLLNVAVSRAKKILVLNTSEEVFMNNDKDIAALIRYIKYYGEHSIVYQSKVHSIFDLLQQEFSAELEKKLSKIKKKHSKYNSENLTRLLIDEILKEPEFKHLSYQPEYEIRLLAKDLSILSDEQIKYVTNGASLDFIFFNKMDKEPIAAIEVDGHKFHKYDRQKLKDSCKKDIINTLGIKFETLSTNGSGEEDKIRAFLKSTLIQNAEGEK
;
A
#
# COMPACT_ATOMS: atom_id res chain seq x y z
N GLU A 1 39.14 -22.68 7.77
CA GLU A 1 37.96 -23.46 8.19
C GLU A 1 37.86 -23.53 9.72
N GLN A 2 38.83 -24.12 10.44
CA GLN A 2 38.78 -24.22 11.92
C GLN A 2 38.59 -22.87 12.66
N ASP A 3 39.28 -21.81 12.24
CA ASP A 3 39.10 -20.46 12.80
C ASP A 3 37.69 -19.89 12.53
N LEU A 4 37.11 -20.19 11.35
CA LEU A 4 35.75 -19.78 11.00
C LEU A 4 34.72 -20.49 11.88
N ASP A 5 34.88 -21.79 12.13
CA ASP A 5 33.97 -22.58 12.98
C ASP A 5 33.93 -22.05 14.42
N GLN A 6 35.09 -21.69 14.98
CA GLN A 6 35.15 -21.10 16.32
C GLN A 6 34.45 -19.73 16.37
N LYS A 7 34.67 -18.89 15.36
CA LYS A 7 34.02 -17.58 15.24
C LYS A 7 32.50 -17.71 15.06
N GLN A 8 32.04 -18.69 14.28
CA GLN A 8 30.61 -18.98 14.11
C GLN A 8 29.94 -19.44 15.40
N LYS A 9 30.60 -20.23 16.26
CA LYS A 9 30.03 -20.59 17.56
C LYS A 9 29.84 -19.36 18.47
N LYS A 10 30.81 -18.44 18.45
CA LYS A 10 30.77 -17.20 19.24
C LYS A 10 29.71 -16.22 18.72
N ILE A 11 29.48 -16.14 17.40
CA ILE A 11 28.57 -15.14 16.81
C ILE A 11 27.10 -15.38 17.17
N VAL A 12 26.71 -16.63 17.43
CA VAL A 12 25.31 -16.99 17.75
C VAL A 12 24.83 -16.25 19.00
N GLU A 13 25.65 -16.14 20.05
CA GLU A 13 25.29 -15.40 21.26
C GLU A 13 25.16 -13.89 20.98
N LEU A 14 26.07 -13.34 20.17
CA LEU A 14 26.05 -11.92 19.82
C LEU A 14 24.84 -11.55 18.94
N LEU A 15 24.46 -12.42 18.00
CA LEU A 15 23.25 -12.25 17.19
C LEU A 15 21.98 -12.26 18.04
N LYS A 16 21.90 -13.14 19.06
CA LYS A 16 20.78 -13.13 20.01
C LYS A 16 20.68 -11.81 20.76
N GLU A 17 21.80 -11.26 21.21
CA GLU A 17 21.80 -9.97 21.90
C GLU A 17 21.47 -8.81 20.93
N LYS A 18 21.89 -8.89 19.67
CA LYS A 18 21.48 -7.93 18.63
C LYS A 18 19.97 -7.96 18.38
N ASN A 19 19.38 -9.15 18.30
CA ASN A 19 17.94 -9.32 18.13
C ASN A 19 17.17 -8.78 19.34
N LYS A 20 17.70 -9.01 20.55
CA LYS A 20 17.16 -8.43 21.78
C LYS A 20 17.12 -6.90 21.73
N ILE A 21 18.18 -6.24 21.27
CA ILE A 21 18.21 -4.78 21.10
C ILE A 21 17.12 -4.32 20.13
N ALA A 22 16.96 -4.98 18.99
CA ALA A 22 15.93 -4.67 18.01
C ALA A 22 14.52 -4.78 18.60
N THR A 23 14.22 -5.86 19.33
CA THR A 23 12.96 -6.04 20.05
C THR A 23 12.75 -4.97 21.13
N LEU A 24 13.78 -4.61 21.89
CA LEU A 24 13.70 -3.57 22.91
C LEU A 24 13.45 -2.18 22.30
N LYS A 25 14.10 -1.85 21.18
CA LYS A 25 13.87 -0.60 20.43
C LYS A 25 12.43 -0.52 19.93
N GLN A 26 11.84 -1.64 19.48
CA GLN A 26 10.42 -1.68 19.09
C GLN A 26 9.50 -1.44 20.29
N LYS A 27 9.70 -2.18 21.39
CA LYS A 27 8.94 -1.98 22.63
C LYS A 27 9.04 -0.56 23.16
N LEU A 28 10.23 0.03 23.08
CA LEU A 28 10.46 1.41 23.52
C LEU A 28 9.55 2.39 22.78
N ARG A 29 9.47 2.31 21.45
CA ARG A 29 8.59 3.15 20.63
C ARG A 29 7.12 3.01 21.03
N GLU A 30 6.68 1.79 21.29
CA GLU A 30 5.28 1.52 21.69
C GLU A 30 4.95 2.09 23.06
N TRP A 31 5.83 1.90 24.05
CA TRP A 31 5.65 2.49 25.38
C TRP A 31 5.70 4.02 25.37
N GLU A 32 6.56 4.62 24.55
CA GLU A 32 6.63 6.08 24.38
C GLU A 32 5.33 6.62 23.76
N LEU A 33 4.78 5.93 22.75
CA LEU A 33 3.51 6.30 22.12
C LEU A 33 2.32 6.13 23.08
N GLU A 34 2.25 5.00 23.80
CA GLU A 34 1.19 4.75 24.78
C GLU A 34 1.23 5.75 25.93
N GLN A 35 2.43 6.08 26.45
CA GLN A 35 2.60 7.10 27.46
C GLN A 35 2.08 8.46 26.97
N LYS A 36 2.30 8.80 25.70
CA LYS A 36 1.80 10.04 25.12
C LYS A 36 0.27 10.06 25.06
N TYR A 37 -0.37 9.03 24.50
CA TYR A 37 -1.83 8.94 24.49
C TYR A 37 -2.44 9.01 25.88
N PHE A 38 -1.78 8.39 26.86
CA PHE A 38 -2.18 8.49 28.25
C PHE A 38 -2.09 9.93 28.79
N LYS A 39 -1.07 10.71 28.42
CA LYS A 39 -0.97 12.13 28.79
C LYS A 39 -2.04 12.98 28.11
N ASP A 40 -2.32 12.74 26.83
CA ASP A 40 -3.35 13.46 26.08
C ASP A 40 -4.74 13.23 26.71
N TYR A 41 -5.07 11.96 27.01
CA TYR A 41 -6.28 11.60 27.74
C TYR A 41 -6.37 12.28 29.13
N GLN A 42 -5.25 12.38 29.84
CA GLN A 42 -5.23 13.08 31.13
C GLN A 42 -5.49 14.57 31.00
N ASN A 43 -4.95 15.23 29.96
CA ASN A 43 -5.16 16.65 29.74
C ASN A 43 -6.64 16.96 29.49
N ASP A 44 -7.32 16.13 28.70
CA ASP A 44 -8.77 16.26 28.45
C ASP A 44 -9.60 16.06 29.73
N PHE A 45 -9.18 15.15 30.62
CA PHE A 45 -9.87 14.88 31.89
C PHE A 45 -9.55 15.88 33.01
N SER A 46 -8.40 16.56 32.95
CA SER A 46 -7.92 17.46 34.01
C SER A 46 -8.71 18.77 34.15
N LEU A 47 -9.71 19.00 33.29
CA LEU A 47 -10.71 20.05 33.45
C LEU A 47 -11.72 19.76 34.58
N VAL A 48 -11.69 18.56 35.18
CA VAL A 48 -12.60 18.15 36.26
C VAL A 48 -11.81 17.82 37.53
N ASP A 49 -11.72 18.83 38.38
CA ASP A 49 -11.44 18.79 39.83
C ASP A 49 -9.99 18.51 40.32
N ASN A 50 -9.54 19.37 41.24
CA ASN A 50 -8.15 19.59 41.64
C ASN A 50 -7.82 18.96 43.02
N SER A 51 -8.35 17.76 43.30
CA SER A 51 -8.26 17.13 44.62
C SER A 51 -6.94 16.40 44.89
N LYS A 52 -5.78 17.09 44.82
CA LYS A 52 -4.42 16.50 44.98
C LYS A 52 -4.33 15.32 45.98
N VAL A 53 -4.41 14.10 45.47
CA VAL A 53 -4.30 12.87 46.27
C VAL A 53 -2.87 12.71 46.79
N LYS A 54 -2.70 12.70 48.12
CA LYS A 54 -1.39 12.57 48.79
C LYS A 54 -1.16 11.14 49.25
N ILE A 55 -0.33 10.43 48.49
CA ILE A 55 0.21 9.09 48.80
C ILE A 55 1.63 9.25 49.34
N LYS A 56 1.90 8.82 50.59
CA LYS A 56 3.26 8.73 51.13
C LYS A 56 3.68 7.26 51.29
N LYS A 57 4.89 6.96 50.81
CA LYS A 57 5.51 5.63 50.75
C LYS A 57 6.70 5.62 51.70
N MET A 58 6.98 4.50 52.37
CA MET A 58 8.19 4.34 53.18
C MET A 58 9.45 4.41 52.29
N SER A 59 10.48 5.13 52.74
CA SER A 59 11.74 5.28 51.99
C SER A 59 12.52 3.97 51.83
N SER A 60 12.35 3.03 52.75
CA SER A 60 13.03 1.72 52.75
C SER A 60 12.43 0.70 51.78
N ILE A 61 11.27 0.99 51.18
CA ILE A 61 10.58 0.07 50.30
C ILE A 61 10.78 0.49 48.85
N ASP A 62 11.52 -0.33 48.11
CA ASP A 62 11.63 -0.20 46.66
C ASP A 62 10.24 -0.41 46.03
N PHE A 63 9.68 0.68 45.48
CA PHE A 63 8.39 0.70 44.81
C PHE A 63 8.57 0.54 43.29
N ASN A 64 9.21 -0.56 42.91
CA ASN A 64 9.52 -0.91 41.53
C ASN A 64 8.29 -1.17 40.63
N LEU A 65 8.53 -1.39 39.34
CA LEU A 65 7.52 -1.65 38.31
C LEU A 65 6.50 -2.72 38.71
N VAL A 66 6.94 -3.83 39.31
CA VAL A 66 6.03 -4.93 39.72
C VAL A 66 5.10 -4.46 40.84
N LYS A 67 5.62 -3.74 41.84
CA LYS A 67 4.78 -3.19 42.92
C LYS A 67 3.85 -2.09 42.42
N LYS A 68 4.32 -1.20 41.53
CA LYS A 68 3.49 -0.18 40.86
C LYS A 68 2.31 -0.82 40.14
N GLN A 69 2.55 -1.82 39.30
CA GLN A 69 1.50 -2.53 38.56
C GLN A 69 0.50 -3.20 39.50
N LYS A 70 0.98 -3.95 40.49
CA LYS A 70 0.11 -4.63 41.47
C LYS A 70 -0.73 -3.64 42.28
N PHE A 71 -0.16 -2.50 42.65
CA PHE A 71 -0.87 -1.45 43.37
C PHE A 71 -1.95 -0.79 42.50
N ILE A 72 -1.65 -0.50 41.24
CA ILE A 72 -2.61 0.01 40.26
C ILE A 72 -3.78 -0.96 40.08
N ILE A 73 -3.52 -2.26 39.97
CA ILE A 73 -4.56 -3.30 39.89
C ILE A 73 -5.40 -3.32 41.17
N ASP A 74 -4.76 -3.33 42.35
CA ASP A 74 -5.48 -3.33 43.63
C ASP A 74 -6.40 -2.10 43.80
N LEU A 75 -6.02 -0.94 43.25
CA LEU A 75 -6.87 0.25 43.23
C LEU A 75 -8.05 0.12 42.27
N MET A 76 -7.87 -0.52 41.11
CA MET A 76 -8.94 -0.75 40.13
C MET A 76 -9.95 -1.80 40.63
N THR A 77 -9.48 -2.83 41.33
CA THR A 77 -10.33 -3.89 41.90
C THR A 77 -10.81 -3.56 43.31
N TYR A 78 -10.86 -2.27 43.68
CA TYR A 78 -11.29 -1.84 45.00
C TYR A 78 -12.77 -2.19 45.22
N ASN A 79 -13.04 -3.05 46.19
CA ASN A 79 -14.40 -3.40 46.60
C ASN A 79 -14.84 -2.50 47.77
N PRO A 80 -15.87 -1.63 47.59
CA PRO A 80 -16.38 -0.74 48.64
C PRO A 80 -17.04 -1.49 49.81
N GLY A 81 -17.43 -2.75 49.64
CA GLY A 81 -17.99 -3.58 50.72
C GLY A 81 -16.95 -4.03 51.76
N ILE A 82 -15.65 -3.88 51.49
CA ILE A 82 -14.58 -4.20 52.44
C ILE A 82 -14.20 -2.93 53.22
N PRO A 83 -14.14 -2.95 54.57
CA PRO A 83 -13.79 -1.77 55.35
C PRO A 83 -12.42 -1.19 54.96
N HIS A 84 -12.35 0.13 54.78
CA HIS A 84 -11.14 0.83 54.34
C HIS A 84 -9.91 0.58 55.22
N LEU A 85 -10.10 0.23 56.50
CA LEU A 85 -9.02 -0.13 57.41
C LEU A 85 -8.22 -1.35 56.90
N PHE A 86 -8.88 -2.36 56.34
CA PHE A 86 -8.22 -3.53 55.75
C PHE A 86 -7.34 -3.13 54.56
N TYR A 87 -7.80 -2.21 53.72
CA TYR A 87 -6.99 -1.69 52.62
C TYR A 87 -5.78 -0.88 53.11
N ARG A 88 -5.91 -0.10 54.20
CA ARG A 88 -4.75 0.58 54.82
C ARG A 88 -3.70 -0.42 55.27
N PHE A 89 -4.10 -1.50 55.94
CA PHE A 89 -3.17 -2.56 56.34
C PHE A 89 -2.57 -3.27 55.13
N LYS A 90 -3.40 -3.70 54.16
CA LYS A 90 -2.93 -4.35 52.91
C LYS A 90 -1.89 -3.48 52.19
N TYR A 91 -2.17 -2.19 51.99
CA TYR A 91 -1.27 -1.28 51.28
C TYR A 91 -0.02 -0.94 52.09
N PHE A 92 -0.12 -0.86 53.41
CA PHE A 92 1.03 -0.70 54.28
C PHE A 92 1.99 -1.89 54.17
N PHE A 93 1.50 -3.12 54.36
CA PHE A 93 2.33 -4.33 54.34
C PHE A 93 2.83 -4.70 52.93
N LYS A 94 1.97 -4.58 51.91
CA LYS A 94 2.30 -5.02 50.54
C LYS A 94 3.11 -4.00 49.75
N TYR A 95 2.88 -2.71 50.01
CA TYR A 95 3.43 -1.62 49.20
C TYR A 95 4.20 -0.56 50.00
N GLY A 96 4.23 -0.64 51.32
CA GLY A 96 4.89 0.36 52.17
C GLY A 96 4.15 1.68 52.25
N ILE A 97 2.86 1.69 51.94
CA ILE A 97 2.09 2.93 51.83
C ILE A 97 1.35 3.19 53.14
N TYR A 98 1.79 4.20 53.89
CA TYR A 98 1.29 4.48 55.24
C TYR A 98 0.35 5.69 55.32
N HIS A 99 0.32 6.52 54.27
CA HIS A 99 -0.57 7.68 54.19
C HIS A 99 -1.33 7.71 52.87
N MET A 100 -2.66 7.70 52.95
CA MET A 100 -3.59 7.49 51.84
C MET A 100 -4.85 8.33 52.00
N ASN A 101 -4.75 9.65 51.78
CA ASN A 101 -5.92 10.53 51.82
C ASN A 101 -6.55 10.61 50.42
N GLY A 102 -7.88 10.55 50.35
CA GLY A 102 -8.64 10.66 49.10
C GLY A 102 -9.00 9.33 48.43
N ILE A 103 -8.34 8.21 48.74
CA ILE A 103 -8.57 6.90 48.07
C ILE A 103 -9.90 6.22 48.46
N LYS A 104 -10.58 6.74 49.48
CA LYS A 104 -11.96 6.31 49.80
C LYS A 104 -12.95 6.71 48.72
N SER A 105 -12.77 7.88 48.10
CA SER A 105 -13.64 8.30 47.01
C SER A 105 -13.21 7.65 45.70
N GLU A 106 -14.17 7.45 44.81
CA GLU A 106 -13.90 6.94 43.46
C GLU A 106 -12.96 7.87 42.68
N LEU A 107 -13.22 9.17 42.73
CA LEU A 107 -12.37 10.20 42.13
C LEU A 107 -10.92 10.14 42.64
N GLY A 108 -10.73 10.01 43.97
CA GLY A 108 -9.37 9.93 44.52
C GLY A 108 -8.66 8.60 44.23
N ARG A 109 -9.41 7.50 44.01
CA ARG A 109 -8.82 6.27 43.44
C ARG A 109 -8.37 6.48 42.00
N MET A 110 -9.19 7.13 41.19
CA MET A 110 -8.88 7.41 39.79
C MET A 110 -7.63 8.28 39.67
N GLU A 111 -7.51 9.32 40.50
CA GLU A 111 -6.32 10.19 40.55
C GLU A 111 -5.07 9.41 41.01
N ALA A 112 -5.21 8.56 42.03
CA ALA A 112 -4.14 7.67 42.48
C ALA A 112 -3.68 6.72 41.37
N ILE A 113 -4.63 6.09 40.65
CA ILE A 113 -4.35 5.22 39.50
C ILE A 113 -3.60 6.01 38.43
N ASN A 114 -4.10 7.19 38.05
CA ASN A 114 -3.53 8.03 37.02
C ASN A 114 -2.10 8.48 37.35
N LYS A 115 -1.84 8.90 38.60
CA LYS A 115 -0.50 9.25 39.07
C LYS A 115 0.46 8.07 39.00
N ASN A 116 0.04 6.90 39.50
CA ASN A 116 0.92 5.72 39.51
C ASN A 116 1.12 5.14 38.10
N ARG A 117 0.12 5.24 37.20
CA ARG A 117 0.27 4.91 35.78
C ARG A 117 1.30 5.81 35.10
N LYS A 118 1.25 7.13 35.34
CA LYS A 118 2.25 8.08 34.82
C LYS A 118 3.67 7.71 35.26
N GLU A 119 3.86 7.48 36.56
CA GLU A 119 5.13 7.02 37.12
C GLU A 119 5.55 5.65 36.55
N TYR A 120 4.61 4.72 36.34
CA TYR A 120 4.88 3.40 35.77
C TYR A 120 5.41 3.50 34.33
N TYR A 121 4.78 4.31 33.48
CA TYR A 121 5.25 4.51 32.10
C TYR A 121 6.67 5.06 32.07
N SER A 122 6.97 6.10 32.87
CA SER A 122 8.32 6.69 32.90
C SER A 122 9.38 5.68 33.32
N ASP A 123 9.16 4.96 34.42
CA ASP A 123 10.08 3.92 34.88
C ASP A 123 10.23 2.79 33.85
N LYS A 124 9.16 2.42 33.15
CA LYS A 124 9.18 1.33 32.17
C LYS A 124 10.02 1.69 30.96
N ILE A 125 9.84 2.91 30.44
CA ILE A 125 10.64 3.49 29.36
C ILE A 125 12.11 3.57 29.76
N GLU A 126 12.40 4.06 30.97
CA GLU A 126 13.78 4.17 31.48
C GLU A 126 14.44 2.79 31.65
N ALA A 127 13.71 1.80 32.18
CA ALA A 127 14.20 0.44 32.30
C ALA A 127 14.57 -0.17 30.94
N ILE A 128 13.73 0.02 29.91
CA ILE A 128 14.00 -0.45 28.56
C ILE A 128 15.23 0.26 27.97
N LYS A 129 15.34 1.59 28.14
CA LYS A 129 16.52 2.36 27.69
C LYS A 129 17.82 1.84 28.32
N ASN A 130 17.81 1.62 29.62
CA ASN A 130 18.95 1.07 30.34
C ASN A 130 19.32 -0.34 29.87
N GLU A 131 18.33 -1.17 29.54
CA GLU A 131 18.57 -2.50 29.00
C GLU A 131 19.18 -2.47 27.58
N ILE A 132 18.73 -1.55 26.73
CA ILE A 132 19.34 -1.30 25.41
C ILE A 132 20.81 -0.91 25.58
N ILE A 133 21.10 0.10 26.41
CA ILE A 133 22.48 0.58 26.65
C ILE A 133 23.39 -0.56 27.16
N ARG A 134 22.89 -1.40 28.06
CA ARG A 134 23.62 -2.57 28.58
C ARG A 134 23.94 -3.57 27.48
N SER A 135 22.96 -3.86 26.62
CA SER A 135 23.07 -4.82 25.52
C SER A 135 24.03 -4.30 24.44
N GLU A 136 23.95 -3.00 24.11
CA GLU A 136 24.87 -2.33 23.17
C GLU A 136 26.31 -2.33 23.69
N SER A 137 26.49 -2.07 24.99
CA SER A 137 27.80 -2.15 25.65
C SER A 137 28.38 -3.56 25.63
N PHE A 138 27.54 -4.58 25.78
CA PHE A 138 27.95 -5.99 25.66
C PHE A 138 28.43 -6.32 24.24
N LEU A 139 27.70 -5.88 23.20
CA LEU A 139 28.12 -6.08 21.80
C LEU A 139 29.44 -5.36 21.48
N ALA A 140 29.59 -4.12 21.94
CA ALA A 140 30.81 -3.35 21.74
C ALA A 140 32.02 -4.00 22.43
N LYS A 141 31.86 -4.42 23.69
CA LYS A 141 32.91 -5.13 24.45
C LYS A 141 33.34 -6.43 23.77
N ASN A 142 32.40 -7.15 23.16
CA ASN A 142 32.66 -8.41 22.47
C ASN A 142 33.01 -8.24 20.98
N GLN A 143 33.24 -7.00 20.52
CA GLN A 143 33.69 -6.71 19.16
C GLN A 143 32.77 -7.30 18.06
N TYR A 144 31.45 -7.19 18.26
CA TYR A 144 30.45 -7.75 17.35
C TYR A 144 30.67 -7.34 15.88
N GLU A 145 30.82 -6.05 15.62
CA GLU A 145 30.95 -5.50 14.26
C GLU A 145 32.19 -6.01 13.52
N SER A 146 33.35 -6.12 14.19
CA SER A 146 34.54 -6.69 13.56
C SER A 146 34.41 -8.19 13.37
N THR A 147 33.82 -8.89 14.35
CA THR A 147 33.63 -10.35 14.27
C THR A 147 32.74 -10.74 13.08
N ILE A 148 31.64 -10.03 12.82
CA ILE A 148 30.80 -10.26 11.64
C ILE A 148 31.59 -10.04 10.34
N LYS A 149 32.33 -8.92 10.24
CA LYS A 149 33.12 -8.60 9.04
C LYS A 149 34.19 -9.65 8.78
N ASP A 150 34.84 -10.14 9.83
CA ASP A 150 35.85 -11.19 9.74
C ASP A 150 35.23 -12.52 9.27
N ILE A 151 34.06 -12.89 9.80
CA ILE A 151 33.33 -14.09 9.36
C ILE A 151 32.95 -13.98 7.88
N GLU A 152 32.40 -12.84 7.45
CA GLU A 152 32.03 -12.59 6.06
C GLU A 152 33.25 -12.71 5.14
N LEU A 153 34.36 -12.06 5.51
CA LEU A 153 35.60 -12.09 4.74
C LEU A 153 36.17 -13.51 4.63
N CYS A 154 36.31 -14.21 5.77
CA CYS A 154 36.83 -15.58 5.80
C CYS A 154 35.94 -16.55 5.01
N SER A 155 34.61 -16.46 5.16
CA SER A 155 33.65 -17.27 4.41
C SER A 155 33.79 -17.04 2.90
N LYS A 156 33.85 -15.77 2.47
CA LYS A 156 34.03 -15.39 1.06
C LYS A 156 35.35 -15.87 0.49
N GLN A 157 36.44 -15.82 1.26
CA GLN A 157 37.75 -16.33 0.85
C GLN A 157 37.74 -17.84 0.66
N ILE A 158 37.19 -18.59 1.61
CA ILE A 158 37.05 -20.05 1.51
C ILE A 158 36.19 -20.42 0.30
N PHE A 159 35.05 -19.75 0.12
CA PHE A 159 34.19 -19.96 -1.04
C PHE A 159 34.92 -19.73 -2.37
N LYS A 160 35.61 -18.58 -2.51
CA LYS A 160 36.39 -18.27 -3.72
C LYS A 160 37.55 -19.24 -3.95
N HIS A 161 38.21 -19.70 -2.89
CA HIS A 161 39.27 -20.70 -2.98
C HIS A 161 38.73 -22.03 -3.52
N ASN A 162 37.59 -22.50 -3.00
CA ASN A 162 36.92 -23.70 -3.49
C ASN A 162 36.46 -23.56 -4.94
N LEU A 163 35.94 -22.39 -5.33
CA LEU A 163 35.62 -22.11 -6.75
C LEU A 163 36.87 -22.16 -7.64
N CYS A 164 37.99 -21.60 -7.17
CA CYS A 164 39.26 -21.64 -7.90
C CYS A 164 39.70 -23.09 -8.13
N ILE A 165 39.78 -23.90 -7.07
CA ILE A 165 40.16 -25.32 -7.18
C ILE A 165 39.24 -26.06 -8.15
N ARG A 166 37.91 -25.85 -8.05
CA ARG A 166 36.93 -26.52 -8.90
C ARG A 166 37.09 -26.18 -10.38
N TYR A 167 37.32 -24.92 -10.72
CA TYR A 167 37.34 -24.45 -12.10
C TYR A 167 38.74 -24.29 -12.71
N GLN A 168 39.80 -24.59 -11.95
CA GLN A 168 41.18 -24.62 -12.45
C GLN A 168 41.40 -25.82 -13.38
N ALA A 169 40.68 -26.92 -13.16
CA ALA A 169 40.50 -27.96 -14.17
C ALA A 169 39.58 -27.39 -15.26
N LYS A 170 40.06 -27.26 -16.49
CA LYS A 170 39.29 -26.76 -17.65
C LYS A 170 38.13 -27.72 -17.94
N ASN A 171 37.03 -27.60 -17.21
CA ASN A 171 35.82 -28.36 -17.50
C ASN A 171 35.25 -27.86 -18.84
N GLU A 172 34.83 -28.80 -19.68
CA GLU A 172 34.14 -28.53 -20.94
C GLU A 172 32.84 -27.78 -20.63
N ARG A 173 32.60 -26.67 -21.33
CA ARG A 173 31.42 -25.79 -21.13
C ARG A 173 30.57 -25.65 -22.38
N GLU A 174 30.94 -26.32 -23.46
CA GLU A 174 30.18 -26.32 -24.70
C GLU A 174 29.16 -27.46 -24.64
N PHE A 175 27.95 -27.11 -24.20
CA PHE A 175 26.80 -28.01 -24.22
C PHE A 175 25.72 -27.43 -25.13
N SER A 176 25.00 -28.33 -25.81
CA SER A 176 23.82 -28.01 -26.61
C SER A 176 22.55 -28.34 -25.82
N THR A 177 21.40 -27.93 -26.36
CA THR A 177 20.08 -28.30 -25.83
C THR A 177 19.83 -29.80 -25.78
N ASP A 178 20.54 -30.60 -26.59
CA ASP A 178 20.38 -32.06 -26.57
C ASP A 178 21.48 -32.75 -25.76
N SER A 179 22.71 -32.23 -25.81
CA SER A 179 23.84 -32.87 -25.12
C SER A 179 23.83 -32.67 -23.61
N HIS A 180 23.25 -31.58 -23.07
CA HIS A 180 23.22 -31.36 -21.62
C HIS A 180 22.45 -32.45 -20.85
N LYS A 181 21.39 -33.04 -21.45
CA LYS A 181 20.62 -34.13 -20.83
C LYS A 181 21.37 -35.45 -20.89
N ASN A 182 21.94 -35.76 -22.05
CA ASN A 182 22.65 -37.02 -22.28
C ASN A 182 23.98 -37.07 -21.50
N GLU A 183 24.62 -35.93 -21.29
CA GLU A 183 25.89 -35.79 -20.57
C GLU A 183 25.71 -35.02 -19.25
N PHE A 184 24.59 -35.24 -18.56
CA PHE A 184 24.19 -34.45 -17.39
C PHE A 184 25.20 -34.50 -16.24
N GLU A 185 25.96 -35.58 -16.07
CA GLU A 185 27.05 -35.64 -15.08
C GLU A 185 28.16 -34.63 -15.38
N LYS A 186 28.57 -34.52 -16.66
CA LYS A 186 29.55 -33.53 -17.08
C LYS A 186 28.97 -32.12 -17.02
N PHE A 187 27.70 -31.97 -17.42
CA PHE A 187 27.00 -30.69 -17.35
C PHE A 187 26.92 -30.16 -15.93
N SER A 188 26.44 -30.97 -14.97
CA SER A 188 26.32 -30.59 -13.56
C SER A 188 27.68 -30.41 -12.86
N ALA A 189 28.73 -31.10 -13.32
CA ALA A 189 30.10 -30.81 -12.88
C ALA A 189 30.53 -29.37 -13.24
N SER A 190 30.19 -28.91 -14.44
CA SER A 190 30.43 -27.54 -14.92
C SER A 190 29.45 -26.51 -14.34
N PHE A 191 28.19 -26.88 -14.15
CA PHE A 191 27.08 -26.05 -13.71
C PHE A 191 26.36 -26.68 -12.51
N PRO A 192 26.94 -26.56 -11.29
CA PRO A 192 26.42 -27.24 -10.10
C PRO A 192 25.10 -26.66 -9.58
N VAL A 193 24.67 -25.51 -10.08
CA VAL A 193 23.41 -24.86 -9.74
C VAL A 193 22.63 -24.66 -11.04
N ILE A 194 21.45 -25.28 -11.09
CA ILE A 194 20.52 -25.18 -12.22
C ILE A 194 19.26 -24.47 -11.71
N LEU A 195 18.83 -23.44 -12.43
CA LEU A 195 17.60 -22.70 -12.14
C LEU A 195 16.52 -23.14 -13.12
N SER A 196 15.35 -23.50 -12.60
CA SER A 196 14.19 -23.92 -13.39
C SER A 196 12.91 -23.50 -12.67
N THR A 197 11.80 -23.41 -13.42
CA THR A 197 10.46 -23.44 -12.83
C THR A 197 10.13 -24.85 -12.37
N CYS A 198 9.12 -25.00 -11.49
CA CYS A 198 8.65 -26.30 -11.05
C CYS A 198 8.11 -27.16 -12.22
N ASP A 199 7.47 -26.53 -13.20
CA ASP A 199 6.95 -27.23 -14.39
C ASP A 199 8.06 -27.78 -15.29
N SER A 200 9.15 -27.04 -15.47
CA SER A 200 10.21 -27.41 -16.42
C SER A 200 11.31 -28.28 -15.81
N ILE A 201 11.30 -28.53 -14.48
CA ILE A 201 12.39 -29.24 -13.80
C ILE A 201 12.59 -30.67 -14.33
N MET A 202 11.50 -31.32 -14.77
CA MET A 202 11.53 -32.65 -15.38
C MET A 202 12.31 -32.66 -16.69
N GLU A 203 12.39 -31.52 -17.38
CA GLU A 203 13.14 -31.35 -18.61
C GLU A 203 14.58 -30.87 -18.39
N CYS A 204 15.02 -30.62 -17.15
CA CYS A 204 16.40 -30.20 -16.90
C CYS A 204 17.37 -31.37 -16.68
N ILE A 205 16.84 -32.56 -16.42
CA ILE A 205 17.62 -33.73 -15.99
C ILE A 205 17.19 -34.97 -16.78
N SER A 206 18.10 -35.92 -16.95
CA SER A 206 17.78 -37.22 -17.53
C SER A 206 16.77 -37.99 -16.66
N ASN A 207 16.07 -38.97 -17.25
CA ASN A 207 15.05 -39.74 -16.52
C ASN A 207 15.64 -40.59 -15.39
N GLU A 208 16.89 -40.99 -15.52
CA GLU A 208 17.58 -41.91 -14.59
C GLU A 208 18.28 -41.18 -13.42
N GLN A 209 18.38 -39.85 -13.48
CA GLN A 209 19.09 -39.06 -12.49
C GLN A 209 18.17 -38.14 -11.69
N ILE A 210 18.64 -37.80 -10.49
CA ILE A 210 17.99 -36.91 -9.53
C ILE A 210 19.02 -35.97 -8.91
N PHE A 211 18.56 -34.80 -8.49
CA PHE A 211 19.37 -33.80 -7.79
C PHE A 211 19.63 -34.22 -6.35
N ASP A 212 20.81 -33.89 -5.83
CA ASP A 212 21.11 -34.08 -4.40
C ASP A 212 20.23 -33.19 -3.51
N TYR A 213 19.99 -31.95 -3.96
CA TYR A 213 19.13 -30.97 -3.31
C TYR A 213 18.29 -30.24 -4.35
N VAL A 214 17.00 -30.06 -4.06
CA VAL A 214 16.12 -29.11 -4.76
C VAL A 214 15.63 -28.08 -3.76
N VAL A 215 15.83 -26.80 -4.07
CA VAL A 215 15.31 -25.69 -3.28
C VAL A 215 14.15 -25.08 -4.05
N VAL A 216 12.95 -25.13 -3.46
CA VAL A 216 11.76 -24.49 -4.02
C VAL A 216 11.52 -23.18 -3.27
N ASP A 217 11.85 -22.07 -3.92
CA ASP A 217 11.58 -20.72 -3.40
C ASP A 217 10.16 -20.26 -3.76
N GLU A 218 9.60 -19.32 -2.99
CA GLU A 218 8.21 -18.82 -3.14
C GLU A 218 7.16 -19.95 -3.25
N SER A 219 7.37 -21.03 -2.49
CA SER A 219 6.55 -22.26 -2.55
C SER A 219 5.07 -22.07 -2.16
N SER A 220 4.71 -20.95 -1.52
CA SER A 220 3.31 -20.59 -1.29
C SER A 220 2.57 -20.16 -2.58
N MET A 221 3.31 -19.69 -3.59
CA MET A 221 2.79 -19.44 -4.94
C MET A 221 2.82 -20.68 -5.84
N ALA A 222 3.66 -21.66 -5.51
CA ALA A 222 3.79 -22.89 -6.28
C ALA A 222 2.54 -23.75 -6.08
N SER A 223 1.78 -23.92 -7.16
CA SER A 223 0.66 -24.85 -7.20
C SER A 223 1.13 -26.28 -6.87
N LEU A 224 0.27 -27.07 -6.24
CA LEU A 224 0.64 -28.40 -5.73
C LEU A 224 1.08 -29.35 -6.86
N VAL A 225 0.43 -29.32 -8.02
CA VAL A 225 0.77 -30.21 -9.16
C VAL A 225 2.18 -29.95 -9.71
N PRO A 226 2.54 -28.72 -10.14
CA PRO A 226 3.92 -28.40 -10.53
C PRO A 226 4.93 -28.72 -9.42
N GLY A 227 4.58 -28.44 -8.15
CA GLY A 227 5.45 -28.70 -7.00
C GLY A 227 5.83 -30.17 -6.82
N ILE A 228 4.96 -31.11 -7.20
CA ILE A 228 5.23 -32.56 -7.12
C ILE A 228 6.36 -32.97 -8.08
N PHE A 229 6.53 -32.30 -9.22
CA PHE A 229 7.63 -32.60 -10.14
C PHE A 229 9.00 -32.33 -9.50
N SER A 230 9.09 -31.28 -8.69
CA SER A 230 10.30 -30.96 -7.92
C SER A 230 10.61 -32.06 -6.89
N LEU A 231 9.59 -32.63 -6.26
CA LEU A 231 9.73 -33.75 -5.32
C LEU A 231 10.22 -35.04 -6.01
N ALA A 232 9.75 -35.31 -7.23
CA ALA A 232 10.11 -36.52 -7.98
C ALA A 232 11.60 -36.57 -8.41
N LYS A 233 12.27 -35.41 -8.47
CA LYS A 233 13.66 -35.29 -8.93
C LYS A 233 14.66 -34.93 -7.84
N ALA A 234 14.30 -35.06 -6.56
CA ALA A 234 15.14 -34.64 -5.44
C ALA A 234 15.46 -35.79 -4.48
N LYS A 235 16.73 -35.92 -4.07
CA LYS A 235 17.11 -36.73 -2.88
C LYS A 235 16.72 -36.02 -1.59
N ASN A 236 16.96 -34.71 -1.54
CA ASN A 236 16.60 -33.84 -0.43
C ASN A 236 15.88 -32.61 -0.99
N ILE A 237 14.82 -32.16 -0.31
CA ILE A 237 14.08 -30.97 -0.71
C ILE A 237 14.09 -29.92 0.40
N ILE A 238 14.26 -28.66 0.01
CA ILE A 238 14.15 -27.50 0.90
C ILE A 238 13.02 -26.63 0.34
N ILE A 239 12.02 -26.38 1.15
CA ILE A 239 10.85 -25.59 0.78
C ILE A 239 10.96 -24.24 1.49
N VAL A 240 10.97 -23.16 0.72
CA VAL A 240 11.03 -21.79 1.21
C VAL A 240 9.79 -21.07 0.74
N GLY A 241 9.09 -20.41 1.65
CA GLY A 241 7.85 -19.70 1.36
C GLY A 241 7.20 -19.16 2.62
N ASP A 242 6.12 -18.43 2.43
CA ASP A 242 5.38 -17.77 3.49
C ASP A 242 3.88 -17.99 3.26
N ASP A 243 3.24 -18.72 4.18
CA ASP A 243 1.81 -19.05 4.14
C ASP A 243 0.92 -17.84 4.48
N LYS A 244 1.51 -16.72 4.94
CA LYS A 244 0.83 -15.43 5.14
C LYS A 244 0.93 -14.50 3.93
N GLN A 245 1.64 -14.89 2.88
CA GLN A 245 1.69 -14.16 1.60
C GLN A 245 0.75 -14.82 0.57
N LEU A 246 0.74 -14.31 -0.67
CA LEU A 246 -0.25 -14.71 -1.68
C LEU A 246 -0.16 -16.22 -1.99
N PRO A 247 -1.30 -16.93 -1.99
CA PRO A 247 -1.36 -18.31 -2.45
C PRO A 247 -1.30 -18.39 -3.98
N SER A 248 -1.11 -19.59 -4.51
CA SER A 248 -1.26 -19.87 -5.94
C SER A 248 -2.65 -19.48 -6.45
N ILE A 249 -2.73 -18.80 -7.60
CA ILE A 249 -4.01 -18.48 -8.25
C ILE A 249 -4.57 -19.75 -8.89
N GLN A 250 -5.76 -20.16 -8.46
CA GLN A 250 -6.45 -21.30 -9.05
C GLN A 250 -7.64 -20.85 -9.89
N ILE A 251 -7.74 -21.43 -11.07
CA ILE A 251 -8.81 -21.18 -12.03
C ILE A 251 -9.82 -22.34 -11.90
N ASP A 252 -11.11 -22.02 -11.86
CA ASP A 252 -12.23 -22.97 -11.95
C ASP A 252 -12.46 -23.98 -10.79
N LYS A 253 -12.64 -23.51 -9.54
CA LYS A 253 -13.22 -24.34 -8.46
C LYS A 253 -14.63 -24.89 -8.75
N LYS A 254 -15.36 -24.32 -9.74
CA LYS A 254 -16.81 -24.51 -9.92
C LYS A 254 -17.26 -25.85 -10.54
N LYS A 255 -16.38 -26.80 -10.85
CA LYS A 255 -16.76 -28.01 -11.61
C LYS A 255 -16.39 -29.36 -11.00
N ILE A 256 -15.73 -29.44 -9.83
CA ILE A 256 -15.21 -30.72 -9.31
C ILE A 256 -15.73 -30.99 -7.89
N ASN A 257 -17.04 -30.91 -7.69
CA ASN A 257 -17.67 -31.33 -6.42
C ASN A 257 -18.04 -32.82 -6.38
N GLU A 258 -17.64 -33.63 -7.37
CA GLU A 258 -18.17 -35.00 -7.54
C GLU A 258 -17.12 -36.12 -7.46
N LEU A 259 -15.84 -35.83 -7.19
CA LEU A 259 -14.80 -36.87 -7.16
C LEU A 259 -14.19 -37.06 -5.77
N SER A 260 -14.73 -38.03 -5.03
CA SER A 260 -14.16 -38.71 -3.85
C SER A 260 -13.73 -37.86 -2.64
N THR A 261 -13.77 -38.46 -1.45
CA THR A 261 -13.23 -37.89 -0.20
C THR A 261 -11.69 -37.88 -0.25
N ILE A 262 -11.11 -36.85 -0.84
CA ILE A 262 -9.67 -36.57 -0.78
C ILE A 262 -9.39 -35.89 0.58
N PRO A 263 -8.36 -36.31 1.35
CA PRO A 263 -7.99 -35.61 2.58
C PRO A 263 -7.61 -34.16 2.26
N SER A 264 -7.98 -33.23 3.15
CA SER A 264 -7.84 -31.78 2.92
C SER A 264 -6.43 -31.35 2.56
N GLU A 265 -5.40 -32.05 3.05
CA GLU A 265 -3.99 -31.72 2.84
C GLU A 265 -3.53 -31.98 1.41
N TYR A 266 -4.22 -32.86 0.69
CA TYR A 266 -3.96 -33.19 -0.72
C TYR A 266 -4.90 -32.47 -1.68
N ASP A 267 -5.83 -31.66 -1.17
CA ASP A 267 -6.73 -30.89 -2.01
C ASP A 267 -5.94 -29.79 -2.73
N TYR A 268 -5.73 -30.02 -4.03
CA TYR A 268 -5.10 -29.09 -4.95
C TYR A 268 -5.78 -27.72 -4.99
N PHE A 269 -7.09 -27.66 -4.73
CA PHE A 269 -7.85 -26.41 -4.73
C PHE A 269 -7.75 -25.61 -3.42
N GLU A 270 -7.32 -26.24 -2.33
CA GLU A 270 -7.19 -25.54 -1.06
C GLU A 270 -5.73 -25.33 -0.66
N ASN A 271 -4.79 -26.04 -1.29
CA ASN A 271 -3.39 -26.02 -0.91
C ASN A 271 -2.42 -25.68 -2.04
N ASN A 272 -1.35 -24.98 -1.66
CA ASN A 272 -0.12 -24.89 -2.43
C ASN A 272 0.88 -25.94 -1.93
N LEU A 273 2.06 -26.00 -2.53
CA LEU A 273 3.11 -26.95 -2.13
C LEU A 273 3.47 -26.82 -0.64
N LEU A 274 3.61 -25.58 -0.14
CA LEU A 274 3.98 -25.31 1.25
C LEU A 274 2.92 -25.80 2.24
N THR A 275 1.66 -25.39 2.07
CA THR A 275 0.58 -25.72 3.02
C THR A 275 0.24 -27.21 2.98
N SER A 276 0.32 -27.85 1.81
CA SER A 276 0.15 -29.29 1.68
C SER A 276 1.22 -30.06 2.47
N LEU A 277 2.51 -29.72 2.30
CA LEU A 277 3.58 -30.38 3.04
C LEU A 277 3.48 -30.16 4.55
N ILE A 278 3.12 -28.95 4.99
CA ILE A 278 2.86 -28.66 6.40
C ILE A 278 1.69 -29.51 6.91
N GLY A 279 0.61 -29.62 6.15
CA GLY A 279 -0.57 -30.43 6.52
C GLY A 279 -0.27 -31.92 6.63
N VAL A 280 0.43 -32.48 5.64
CA VAL A 280 0.75 -33.92 5.57
C VAL A 280 1.72 -34.35 6.68
N TYR A 281 2.77 -33.57 6.92
CA TYR A 281 3.85 -33.96 7.83
C TYR A 281 3.71 -33.36 9.24
N GLY A 282 3.00 -32.24 9.39
CA GLY A 282 2.81 -31.55 10.67
C GLY A 282 4.13 -31.29 11.38
N GLU A 283 4.17 -31.61 12.68
CA GLU A 283 5.36 -31.45 13.53
C GLU A 283 6.55 -32.34 13.15
N LYS A 284 6.35 -33.37 12.31
CA LYS A 284 7.44 -34.21 11.82
C LYS A 284 8.32 -33.49 10.80
N LEU A 285 7.81 -32.44 10.17
CA LEU A 285 8.57 -31.63 9.21
C LEU A 285 9.45 -30.63 9.97
N PRO A 286 10.79 -30.67 9.83
CA PRO A 286 11.65 -29.66 10.43
C PRO A 286 11.39 -28.30 9.77
N SER A 287 10.79 -27.37 10.51
CA SER A 287 10.51 -26.00 10.05
C SER A 287 11.30 -24.98 10.85
N THR A 288 11.86 -23.97 10.17
CA THR A 288 12.53 -22.84 10.83
C THR A 288 11.97 -21.52 10.29
N MET A 289 11.39 -20.71 11.15
CA MET A 289 10.95 -19.36 10.80
C MET A 289 12.14 -18.39 10.81
N LEU A 290 12.35 -17.69 9.70
CA LEU A 290 13.31 -16.59 9.63
C LEU A 290 12.69 -15.33 10.24
N LYS A 291 13.18 -14.91 11.40
CA LYS A 291 12.55 -13.85 12.21
C LYS A 291 13.03 -12.45 11.85
N GLU A 292 14.27 -12.30 11.39
CA GLU A 292 14.90 -11.00 11.21
C GLU A 292 14.42 -10.30 9.93
N HIS A 293 13.89 -9.08 10.07
CA HIS A 293 13.37 -8.29 8.96
C HIS A 293 14.25 -7.07 8.66
N TYR A 294 14.76 -6.98 7.43
CA TYR A 294 15.74 -5.98 6.99
C TYR A 294 15.24 -5.00 5.91
N ARG A 295 13.97 -5.08 5.51
CA ARG A 295 13.45 -4.35 4.34
C ARG A 295 12.71 -3.06 4.69
N CYS A 296 11.58 -3.17 5.37
CA CYS A 296 10.65 -2.05 5.52
C CYS A 296 11.00 -1.19 6.72
N HIS A 297 10.61 0.08 6.66
CA HIS A 297 10.64 0.99 7.79
C HIS A 297 9.93 0.34 8.99
N PRO A 298 10.44 0.49 10.23
CA PRO A 298 9.90 -0.24 11.38
C PRO A 298 8.40 -0.11 11.56
N MET A 299 7.85 1.07 11.34
CA MET A 299 6.41 1.33 11.50
C MET A 299 5.55 0.65 10.43
N ILE A 300 6.10 0.39 9.23
CA ILE A 300 5.38 -0.28 8.14
C ILE A 300 5.31 -1.77 8.44
N ILE A 301 6.47 -2.43 8.62
CA ILE A 301 6.48 -3.88 8.87
C ILE A 301 5.83 -4.23 10.21
N ASN A 302 5.85 -3.36 11.20
CA ASN A 302 5.22 -3.62 12.49
C ASN A 302 3.69 -3.79 12.39
N PHE A 303 3.03 -3.20 11.38
CA PHE A 303 1.63 -3.54 11.10
C PHE A 303 1.50 -5.02 10.73
N CYS A 304 2.28 -5.48 9.76
CA CYS A 304 2.25 -6.87 9.32
C CYS A 304 2.67 -7.82 10.45
N ASN A 305 3.66 -7.44 11.25
CA ASN A 305 4.14 -8.24 12.38
C ASN A 305 3.05 -8.52 13.41
N LYS A 306 2.28 -7.49 13.76
CA LYS A 306 1.13 -7.61 14.68
C LYS A 306 -0.03 -8.36 14.07
N GLN A 307 -0.35 -8.08 12.80
CA GLN A 307 -1.55 -8.61 12.15
C GLN A 307 -1.38 -10.07 11.70
N TYR A 308 -0.19 -10.47 11.26
CA TYR A 308 0.02 -11.74 10.55
C TYR A 308 1.05 -12.66 11.19
N TYR A 309 2.00 -12.12 11.97
CA TYR A 309 3.15 -12.88 12.50
C TYR A 309 3.22 -12.90 14.03
N ASN A 310 2.17 -12.49 14.75
CA ASN A 310 2.08 -12.55 16.22
C ASN A 310 3.29 -11.92 16.95
N ASP A 311 3.82 -10.82 16.42
CA ASP A 311 5.02 -10.14 16.95
C ASP A 311 6.30 -11.00 16.97
N GLU A 312 6.36 -12.09 16.19
CA GLU A 312 7.53 -12.95 16.10
C GLU A 312 8.67 -12.37 15.25
N LEU A 313 8.39 -11.41 14.36
CA LEU A 313 9.44 -10.78 13.56
C LEU A 313 10.28 -9.82 14.41
N VAL A 314 11.59 -9.91 14.22
CA VAL A 314 12.59 -9.01 14.80
C VAL A 314 12.92 -7.94 13.76
N ILE A 315 12.45 -6.72 13.99
CA ILE A 315 12.62 -5.60 13.06
C ILE A 315 14.04 -5.03 13.19
N MET A 316 14.91 -5.35 12.22
CA MET A 316 16.32 -4.97 12.21
C MET A 316 16.59 -3.63 11.53
N THR A 317 15.59 -3.08 10.82
CA THR A 317 15.66 -1.77 10.17
C THR A 317 15.61 -0.63 11.16
N GLU A 318 16.23 0.49 10.80
CA GLU A 318 16.19 1.74 11.58
C GLU A 318 15.51 2.85 10.76
N ASN A 319 14.95 3.83 11.45
CA ASN A 319 14.39 5.01 10.79
C ASN A 319 15.52 5.89 10.25
N LYS A 320 15.68 5.94 8.93
CA LYS A 320 16.66 6.77 8.21
C LYS A 320 16.16 8.21 7.97
N GLY A 321 15.56 8.83 8.98
CA GLY A 321 15.08 10.22 8.92
C GLY A 321 13.71 10.43 8.24
N ILE A 322 12.96 9.36 7.98
CA ILE A 322 11.59 9.45 7.46
C ILE A 322 10.66 9.83 8.61
N LYS A 323 10.03 11.01 8.51
CA LYS A 323 9.13 11.51 9.56
C LYS A 323 7.78 10.79 9.51
N ASN A 324 7.21 10.63 8.31
CA ASN A 324 5.89 10.09 8.09
C ASN A 324 5.93 8.87 7.15
N PRO A 325 6.33 7.69 7.65
CA PRO A 325 6.37 6.46 6.85
C PRO A 325 4.99 5.93 6.46
N LEU A 326 3.92 6.40 7.13
CA LEU A 326 2.55 5.97 6.90
C LEU A 326 1.72 7.15 6.41
N VAL A 327 1.13 7.02 5.23
CA VAL A 327 0.28 8.05 4.64
C VAL A 327 -1.06 7.43 4.30
N ARG A 328 -2.13 8.14 4.60
CA ARG A 328 -3.47 7.79 4.18
C ARG A 328 -4.06 8.93 3.39
N ILE A 329 -4.52 8.61 2.19
CA ILE A 329 -5.32 9.49 1.36
C ILE A 329 -6.79 9.17 1.61
N LYS A 330 -7.56 10.20 1.93
CA LYS A 330 -9.02 10.16 1.90
C LYS A 330 -9.46 10.81 0.60
N THR A 331 -10.08 10.06 -0.28
CA THR A 331 -10.71 10.61 -1.48
C THR A 331 -11.80 11.62 -1.10
N SER A 332 -12.12 12.52 -2.02
CA SER A 332 -13.24 13.44 -1.85
C SER A 332 -14.55 12.67 -1.65
N GLU A 333 -15.51 13.29 -0.97
CA GLU A 333 -16.82 12.69 -0.70
C GLU A 333 -17.50 12.22 -2.00
N GLY A 334 -18.29 11.16 -1.89
CA GLY A 334 -18.99 10.52 -3.00
C GLY A 334 -18.42 9.16 -3.40
N ASN A 335 -19.21 8.46 -4.20
CA ASN A 335 -18.88 7.13 -4.69
C ASN A 335 -18.22 7.24 -6.09
N HIS A 336 -16.89 7.27 -6.12
CA HIS A 336 -16.10 7.50 -7.34
C HIS A 336 -15.74 6.22 -8.11
N MET A 337 -15.99 5.03 -7.56
CA MET A 337 -15.78 3.77 -8.27
C MET A 337 -16.70 3.69 -9.49
N LYS A 338 -16.12 3.31 -10.62
CA LYS A 338 -16.80 3.08 -11.89
C LYS A 338 -16.53 1.66 -12.36
N PHE A 339 -17.42 1.20 -13.23
CA PHE A 339 -17.20 0.01 -14.04
C PHE A 339 -16.67 0.45 -15.40
N ASP A 340 -16.02 -0.44 -16.15
CA ASP A 340 -15.83 -0.31 -17.59
C ASP A 340 -16.82 -1.21 -18.35
N GLN A 341 -16.64 -1.35 -19.66
CA GLN A 341 -17.54 -2.11 -20.54
C GLN A 341 -17.56 -3.60 -20.25
N ASP A 342 -16.46 -4.14 -19.72
CA ASP A 342 -16.32 -5.54 -19.33
C ASP A 342 -16.74 -5.76 -17.86
N ALA A 343 -17.39 -4.77 -17.25
CA ALA A 343 -17.72 -4.73 -15.83
C ALA A 343 -16.50 -4.86 -14.89
N LYS A 344 -15.29 -4.50 -15.38
CA LYS A 344 -14.09 -4.35 -14.54
C LYS A 344 -14.16 -3.00 -13.84
N ILE A 345 -13.66 -2.94 -12.61
CA ILE A 345 -13.78 -1.74 -11.79
C ILE A 345 -12.49 -0.91 -11.76
N PHE A 346 -12.66 0.40 -11.62
CA PHE A 346 -11.58 1.36 -11.45
C PHE A 346 -12.09 2.59 -10.68
N ASN A 347 -11.15 3.37 -10.15
CA ASN A 347 -11.43 4.60 -9.43
C ASN A 347 -10.41 5.67 -9.85
N GLN A 348 -10.79 6.49 -10.84
CA GLN A 348 -9.96 7.57 -11.37
C GLN A 348 -9.65 8.62 -10.29
N ARG A 349 -10.57 8.82 -9.31
CA ARG A 349 -10.38 9.78 -8.23
C ARG A 349 -9.19 9.44 -7.35
N GLU A 350 -8.95 8.16 -7.09
CA GLU A 350 -7.79 7.70 -6.34
C GLU A 350 -6.50 8.08 -7.08
N ILE A 351 -6.44 7.87 -8.40
CA ILE A 351 -5.28 8.19 -9.23
C ILE A 351 -5.05 9.71 -9.24
N ASP A 352 -6.08 10.49 -9.57
CA ASP A 352 -6.01 11.96 -9.65
C ASP A 352 -5.55 12.57 -8.31
N THR A 353 -6.07 12.05 -7.19
CA THR A 353 -5.70 12.53 -5.86
C THR A 353 -4.22 12.28 -5.56
N PHE A 354 -3.69 11.11 -5.93
CA PHE A 354 -2.27 10.83 -5.77
C PHE A 354 -1.39 11.71 -6.68
N LEU A 355 -1.85 11.97 -7.90
CA LEU A 355 -1.13 12.80 -8.87
C LEU A 355 -1.26 14.30 -8.60
N SER A 356 -2.09 14.73 -7.66
CA SER A 356 -2.30 16.12 -7.34
C SER A 356 -1.05 16.82 -6.81
N THR A 357 -0.91 18.11 -7.09
CA THR A 357 0.18 18.94 -6.57
C THR A 357 0.06 19.06 -5.06
N GLU A 358 -1.16 19.20 -4.52
CA GLU A 358 -1.38 19.36 -3.08
C GLU A 358 -1.00 18.10 -2.30
N PHE A 359 -1.25 16.90 -2.84
CA PHE A 359 -0.77 15.67 -2.23
C PHE A 359 0.76 15.68 -2.13
N THR A 360 1.43 16.06 -3.21
CA THR A 360 2.89 16.10 -3.29
C THR A 360 3.50 17.16 -2.37
N GLU A 361 2.78 18.26 -2.11
CA GLU A 361 3.17 19.29 -1.13
C GLU A 361 2.94 18.83 0.32
N LYS A 362 1.87 18.07 0.57
CA LYS A 362 1.57 17.53 1.90
C LYS A 362 2.47 16.36 2.29
N VAL A 363 2.97 15.61 1.31
CA VAL A 363 3.88 14.47 1.49
C VAL A 363 5.19 14.77 0.76
N PRO A 364 5.98 15.76 1.21
CA PRO A 364 7.20 16.17 0.51
C PRO A 364 8.24 15.06 0.43
N GLU A 365 8.24 14.11 1.37
CA GLU A 365 9.12 12.95 1.37
C GLU A 365 8.98 12.09 0.09
N ILE A 366 7.85 12.21 -0.64
CA ILE A 366 7.62 11.45 -1.87
C ILE A 366 8.41 12.00 -3.08
N LYS A 367 8.83 13.27 -3.07
CA LYS A 367 9.56 13.89 -4.20
C LYS A 367 10.99 13.37 -4.34
N GLY A 368 11.58 12.86 -3.26
CA GLY A 368 12.99 12.46 -3.19
C GLY A 368 13.22 10.95 -3.10
N ILE A 369 12.23 10.13 -3.46
CA ILE A 369 12.35 8.68 -3.38
C ILE A 369 13.00 8.12 -4.64
N GLU A 370 13.76 7.04 -4.51
CA GLU A 370 14.47 6.44 -5.65
C GLU A 370 13.56 5.54 -6.48
N SER A 371 12.58 4.90 -5.86
CA SER A 371 11.66 3.96 -6.53
C SER A 371 10.24 4.09 -6.00
N LEU A 372 9.28 4.20 -6.93
CA LEU A 372 7.86 4.35 -6.65
C LEU A 372 7.09 3.17 -7.23
N GLY A 373 6.24 2.54 -6.42
CA GLY A 373 5.31 1.52 -6.88
C GLY A 373 3.86 1.97 -6.70
N PHE A 374 3.04 1.84 -7.73
CA PHE A 374 1.59 1.93 -7.61
C PHE A 374 1.00 0.52 -7.73
N VAL A 375 0.32 0.07 -6.69
CA VAL A 375 -0.24 -1.27 -6.61
C VAL A 375 -1.74 -1.24 -6.36
N SER A 376 -2.47 -2.11 -7.05
CA SER A 376 -3.91 -2.27 -6.88
C SER A 376 -4.33 -3.74 -7.02
N PRO A 377 -5.41 -4.19 -6.37
CA PRO A 377 -5.95 -5.54 -6.61
C PRO A 377 -6.48 -5.72 -8.03
N TYR A 378 -6.88 -4.62 -8.70
CA TYR A 378 -7.64 -4.66 -9.95
C TYR A 378 -6.78 -4.30 -11.15
N ARG A 379 -6.75 -5.18 -12.15
CA ARG A 379 -6.01 -4.97 -13.40
C ARG A 379 -6.46 -3.68 -14.12
N ARG A 380 -7.76 -3.42 -14.18
CA ARG A 380 -8.26 -2.21 -14.86
C ARG A 380 -7.79 -0.91 -14.22
N GLN A 381 -7.66 -0.87 -12.89
CA GLN A 381 -7.08 0.28 -12.19
C GLN A 381 -5.60 0.46 -12.54
N VAL A 382 -4.85 -0.63 -12.59
CA VAL A 382 -3.44 -0.65 -12.99
C VAL A 382 -3.26 -0.12 -14.40
N ASP A 383 -4.04 -0.62 -15.36
CA ASP A 383 -3.92 -0.23 -16.77
C ASP A 383 -4.18 1.28 -16.97
N ILE A 384 -5.10 1.87 -16.20
CA ILE A 384 -5.37 3.32 -16.25
C ILE A 384 -4.28 4.12 -15.54
N ALA A 385 -3.82 3.62 -14.38
CA ALA A 385 -2.79 4.29 -13.59
C ALA A 385 -1.43 4.26 -14.28
N GLU A 386 -1.11 3.25 -15.08
CA GLU A 386 0.20 3.07 -15.70
C GLU A 386 0.61 4.30 -16.52
N GLU A 387 -0.22 4.70 -17.48
CA GLU A 387 0.03 5.87 -18.33
C GLU A 387 0.17 7.17 -17.49
N GLN A 388 -0.77 7.41 -16.57
CA GLN A 388 -0.85 8.67 -15.84
C GLN A 388 0.22 8.82 -14.75
N VAL A 389 0.52 7.71 -14.05
CA VAL A 389 1.56 7.68 -13.02
C VAL A 389 2.93 7.77 -13.65
N GLN A 390 3.19 7.06 -14.75
CA GLN A 390 4.48 7.13 -15.44
C GLN A 390 4.71 8.49 -16.11
N ALA A 391 3.66 9.19 -16.55
CA ALA A 391 3.77 10.56 -17.04
C ALA A 391 4.33 11.54 -15.98
N LYS A 392 4.05 11.32 -14.69
CA LYS A 392 4.56 12.15 -13.58
C LYS A 392 5.82 11.56 -12.92
N TYR A 393 5.90 10.24 -12.88
CA TYR A 393 6.96 9.46 -12.23
C TYR A 393 7.49 8.41 -13.22
N GLU A 394 8.39 8.83 -14.12
CA GLU A 394 8.85 8.05 -15.28
C GLU A 394 9.27 6.60 -14.97
N GLN A 395 9.93 6.39 -13.83
CA GLN A 395 10.43 5.07 -13.41
C GLN A 395 9.47 4.32 -12.46
N ALA A 396 8.22 4.76 -12.34
CA ALA A 396 7.25 4.12 -11.47
C ALA A 396 6.85 2.74 -11.99
N ILE A 397 6.81 1.77 -11.08
CA ILE A 397 6.34 0.42 -11.35
C ILE A 397 4.84 0.39 -11.03
N VAL A 398 3.99 0.16 -12.03
CA VAL A 398 2.53 0.09 -11.84
C VAL A 398 2.08 -1.33 -12.14
N ASP A 399 1.61 -2.06 -11.13
CA ASP A 399 1.12 -3.44 -11.34
C ASP A 399 0.12 -3.89 -10.29
N THR A 400 -0.51 -5.04 -10.52
CA THR A 400 -1.35 -5.67 -9.50
C THR A 400 -0.51 -6.23 -8.37
N VAL A 401 -1.08 -6.31 -7.16
CA VAL A 401 -0.38 -6.87 -5.98
C VAL A 401 0.26 -8.24 -6.27
N HIS A 402 -0.44 -9.11 -7.02
CA HIS A 402 0.06 -10.43 -7.41
C HIS A 402 1.35 -10.39 -8.25
N LYS A 403 1.40 -9.53 -9.27
CA LYS A 403 2.59 -9.38 -10.12
C LYS A 403 3.71 -8.57 -9.46
N PHE A 404 3.38 -7.81 -8.42
CA PHE A 404 4.35 -7.05 -7.64
C PHE A 404 5.09 -7.91 -6.59
N GLN A 405 4.67 -9.16 -6.37
CA GLN A 405 5.36 -10.06 -5.45
C GLN A 405 6.83 -10.26 -5.85
N GLY A 406 7.71 -10.36 -4.85
CA GLY A 406 9.16 -10.40 -5.05
C GLY A 406 9.82 -9.05 -5.37
N ARG A 407 9.05 -8.01 -5.72
CA ARG A 407 9.56 -6.63 -5.92
C ARG A 407 9.44 -5.81 -4.64
N GLU A 408 10.10 -4.66 -4.62
CA GLU A 408 10.08 -3.71 -3.50
C GLU A 408 10.39 -2.30 -4.01
N CYS A 409 9.76 -1.28 -3.42
CA CYS A 409 10.01 0.13 -3.75
C CYS A 409 10.17 0.96 -2.48
N ASP A 410 10.84 2.11 -2.62
CA ASP A 410 10.97 3.08 -1.53
C ASP A 410 9.61 3.59 -1.05
N ALA A 411 8.71 3.91 -1.98
CA ALA A 411 7.31 4.16 -1.65
C ALA A 411 6.37 3.25 -2.44
N ILE A 412 5.31 2.82 -1.77
CA ILE A 412 4.20 2.07 -2.38
C ILE A 412 2.91 2.84 -2.16
N ILE A 413 2.18 3.05 -3.24
CA ILE A 413 0.81 3.56 -3.25
C ILE A 413 -0.11 2.38 -3.46
N PHE A 414 -0.86 2.03 -2.42
CA PHE A 414 -1.86 0.98 -2.48
C PHE A 414 -3.25 1.58 -2.71
N SER A 415 -3.81 1.38 -3.90
CA SER A 415 -5.14 1.83 -4.33
C SER A 415 -6.15 0.69 -4.18
N THR A 416 -7.11 0.85 -3.28
CA THR A 416 -8.13 -0.18 -2.98
C THR A 416 -9.28 -0.18 -3.97
N VAL A 417 -9.50 0.92 -4.70
CA VAL A 417 -10.53 1.12 -5.75
C VAL A 417 -11.97 1.19 -5.22
N LEU A 418 -12.27 0.50 -4.11
CA LEU A 418 -13.63 0.30 -3.64
C LEU A 418 -14.22 1.55 -2.99
N ASP A 419 -15.51 1.73 -3.26
CA ASP A 419 -16.44 2.64 -2.57
C ASP A 419 -17.70 1.86 -2.11
N GLN A 420 -18.76 2.53 -1.67
CA GLN A 420 -19.98 1.86 -1.18
C GLN A 420 -20.68 0.98 -2.23
N LYS A 421 -20.45 1.20 -3.53
CA LYS A 421 -20.99 0.32 -4.59
C LYS A 421 -20.24 -1.02 -4.68
N GLY A 422 -19.06 -1.09 -4.10
CA GLY A 422 -18.14 -2.23 -4.14
C GLY A 422 -18.20 -3.16 -2.94
N VAL A 423 -19.15 -3.00 -2.02
CA VAL A 423 -19.25 -3.76 -0.75
C VAL A 423 -19.22 -5.28 -0.96
N ASN A 424 -19.86 -5.78 -2.03
CA ASN A 424 -19.85 -7.21 -2.37
C ASN A 424 -18.47 -7.75 -2.80
N ARG A 425 -17.50 -6.89 -3.09
CA ARG A 425 -16.13 -7.23 -3.50
C ARG A 425 -15.10 -7.05 -2.38
N LEU A 426 -15.54 -6.65 -1.17
CA LEU A 426 -14.66 -6.46 -0.01
C LEU A 426 -13.78 -7.67 0.25
N GLY A 427 -14.32 -8.89 0.19
CA GLY A 427 -13.57 -10.11 0.49
C GLY A 427 -12.36 -10.37 -0.40
N PHE A 428 -12.33 -9.82 -1.62
CA PHE A 428 -11.18 -9.96 -2.53
C PHE A 428 -10.04 -9.00 -2.14
N VAL A 429 -10.38 -7.74 -1.91
CA VAL A 429 -9.41 -6.66 -1.60
C VAL A 429 -8.91 -6.74 -0.17
N ASP A 430 -9.82 -7.07 0.74
CA ASP A 430 -9.61 -7.15 2.19
C ASP A 430 -9.21 -8.58 2.60
N SER A 431 -8.30 -9.16 1.82
CA SER A 431 -7.69 -10.46 2.11
C SER A 431 -6.34 -10.29 2.78
N SER A 432 -6.08 -11.08 3.81
CA SER A 432 -4.86 -10.97 4.63
C SER A 432 -3.59 -11.12 3.84
N CYS A 433 -3.54 -12.08 2.93
CA CYS A 433 -2.38 -12.34 2.09
C CYS A 433 -2.09 -11.15 1.14
N LEU A 434 -3.13 -10.58 0.54
CA LEU A 434 -2.99 -9.45 -0.38
C LEU A 434 -2.51 -8.21 0.35
N LEU A 435 -3.11 -7.89 1.51
CA LEU A 435 -2.70 -6.72 2.29
C LEU A 435 -1.28 -6.90 2.86
N ASN A 436 -0.94 -8.08 3.37
CA ASN A 436 0.42 -8.38 3.84
C ASN A 436 1.45 -8.16 2.73
N VAL A 437 1.19 -8.67 1.52
CA VAL A 437 2.08 -8.42 0.37
C VAL A 437 2.14 -6.94 0.05
N ALA A 438 1.00 -6.27 -0.19
CA ALA A 438 0.95 -4.86 -0.59
C ALA A 438 1.69 -3.93 0.40
N VAL A 439 1.50 -4.12 1.71
CA VAL A 439 2.15 -3.33 2.76
C VAL A 439 3.65 -3.62 2.82
N SER A 440 4.05 -4.90 2.80
CA SER A 440 5.46 -5.32 2.93
C SER A 440 6.33 -5.01 1.70
N ARG A 441 5.75 -4.45 0.63
CA ARG A 441 6.51 -3.96 -0.54
C ARG A 441 7.14 -2.59 -0.31
N ALA A 442 6.68 -1.84 0.70
CA ALA A 442 7.13 -0.48 0.97
C ALA A 442 8.37 -0.45 1.88
N LYS A 443 9.50 0.05 1.37
CA LYS A 443 10.73 0.20 2.17
C LYS A 443 10.68 1.40 3.10
N LYS A 444 10.23 2.56 2.62
CA LYS A 444 10.30 3.84 3.36
C LYS A 444 8.92 4.42 3.65
N ILE A 445 8.04 4.46 2.65
CA ILE A 445 6.72 5.12 2.75
C ILE A 445 5.62 4.20 2.20
N LEU A 446 4.58 3.99 2.98
CA LEU A 446 3.34 3.36 2.53
C LEU A 446 2.25 4.43 2.41
N VAL A 447 1.63 4.54 1.23
CA VAL A 447 0.45 5.37 0.99
C VAL A 447 -0.75 4.47 0.78
N LEU A 448 -1.70 4.47 1.72
CA LEU A 448 -3.01 3.84 1.56
C LEU A 448 -3.97 4.84 0.91
N ASN A 449 -4.43 4.55 -0.30
CA ASN A 449 -5.40 5.35 -1.03
C ASN A 449 -6.72 4.58 -1.11
N THR A 450 -7.74 5.07 -0.41
CA THR A 450 -8.98 4.33 -0.20
C THR A 450 -10.14 5.26 0.14
N SER A 451 -11.36 4.86 -0.23
CA SER A 451 -12.57 5.35 0.44
C SER A 451 -12.66 4.69 1.82
N GLU A 452 -12.72 5.47 2.90
CA GLU A 452 -12.68 4.95 4.28
C GLU A 452 -13.98 4.23 4.67
N GLU A 453 -15.12 4.78 4.26
CA GLU A 453 -16.43 4.37 4.76
C GLU A 453 -16.80 2.93 4.41
N VAL A 454 -16.33 2.42 3.25
CA VAL A 454 -16.63 1.07 2.80
C VAL A 454 -15.95 0.00 3.67
N PHE A 455 -14.80 0.32 4.27
CA PHE A 455 -14.02 -0.61 5.09
C PHE A 455 -14.31 -0.46 6.59
N MET A 456 -14.61 0.75 7.07
CA MET A 456 -14.77 0.98 8.52
C MET A 456 -16.00 0.29 9.15
N ASN A 457 -16.97 -0.14 8.34
CA ASN A 457 -18.15 -0.86 8.80
C ASN A 457 -17.88 -2.36 9.08
N ASN A 458 -16.66 -2.84 8.83
CA ASN A 458 -16.24 -4.19 9.15
C ASN A 458 -14.90 -4.15 9.93
N ASP A 459 -14.63 -5.20 10.72
CA ASP A 459 -13.40 -5.29 11.53
C ASP A 459 -12.28 -6.08 10.85
N LYS A 460 -12.19 -6.00 9.52
CA LYS A 460 -11.17 -6.71 8.73
C LYS A 460 -9.86 -5.92 8.59
N ASP A 461 -8.98 -6.37 7.71
CA ASP A 461 -7.57 -6.02 7.67
C ASP A 461 -7.30 -4.59 7.18
N ILE A 462 -8.05 -4.10 6.19
CA ILE A 462 -7.93 -2.71 5.74
C ILE A 462 -8.42 -1.74 6.82
N ALA A 463 -9.50 -2.07 7.52
CA ALA A 463 -9.96 -1.29 8.67
C ALA A 463 -8.92 -1.31 9.80
N ALA A 464 -8.27 -2.46 10.05
CA ALA A 464 -7.15 -2.56 10.99
C ALA A 464 -5.98 -1.68 10.56
N LEU A 465 -5.61 -1.64 9.28
CA LEU A 465 -4.56 -0.75 8.76
C LEU A 465 -4.94 0.72 8.92
N ILE A 466 -6.20 1.09 8.64
CA ILE A 466 -6.69 2.46 8.85
C ILE A 466 -6.57 2.85 10.33
N ARG A 467 -7.00 1.99 11.25
CA ARG A 467 -6.86 2.21 12.70
C ARG A 467 -5.40 2.31 13.13
N TYR A 468 -4.54 1.47 12.56
CA TYR A 468 -3.10 1.49 12.82
C TYR A 468 -2.49 2.82 12.38
N ILE A 469 -2.77 3.29 11.16
CA ILE A 469 -2.28 4.59 10.67
C ILE A 469 -2.77 5.73 11.58
N LYS A 470 -4.04 5.72 12.00
CA LYS A 470 -4.60 6.70 12.96
C LYS A 470 -3.89 6.65 14.32
N TYR A 471 -3.58 5.46 14.83
CA TYR A 471 -2.89 5.25 16.09
C TYR A 471 -1.43 5.74 16.08
N TYR A 472 -0.79 5.80 14.91
CA TYR A 472 0.54 6.39 14.76
C TYR A 472 0.51 7.85 14.30
N GLY A 473 -0.58 8.58 14.61
CA GLY A 473 -0.92 9.91 14.11
C GLY A 473 0.24 10.88 13.85
N GLU A 474 1.17 11.07 14.80
CA GLU A 474 2.32 12.00 14.66
C GLU A 474 3.37 11.61 13.64
N HIS A 475 3.42 10.32 13.30
CA HIS A 475 4.28 9.72 12.29
C HIS A 475 3.47 9.30 11.07
N SER A 476 2.30 9.91 10.90
CA SER A 476 1.42 9.64 9.78
C SER A 476 0.87 10.92 9.19
N ILE A 477 0.56 10.87 7.90
CA ILE A 477 -0.16 11.95 7.24
C ILE A 477 -1.55 11.43 6.85
N VAL A 478 -2.59 12.15 7.26
CA VAL A 478 -3.94 11.97 6.73
C VAL A 478 -4.20 13.14 5.79
N TYR A 479 -4.17 12.86 4.48
CA TYR A 479 -4.47 13.85 3.45
C TYR A 479 -5.93 13.72 3.00
N GLN A 480 -6.72 14.76 3.24
CA GLN A 480 -8.07 14.88 2.69
C GLN A 480 -7.97 15.50 1.29
N SER A 481 -8.36 14.72 0.28
CA SER A 481 -8.37 15.17 -1.11
C SER A 481 -9.33 16.34 -1.30
N LYS A 482 -8.84 17.36 -2.00
CA LYS A 482 -9.64 18.47 -2.53
C LYS A 482 -9.92 18.32 -4.03
N VAL A 483 -9.53 17.18 -4.60
CA VAL A 483 -9.75 16.92 -6.01
C VAL A 483 -11.24 16.65 -6.19
N HIS A 484 -11.94 17.59 -6.81
CA HIS A 484 -13.38 17.52 -7.12
C HIS A 484 -13.59 17.55 -8.64
N SER A 485 -14.67 16.91 -9.11
CA SER A 485 -15.14 17.03 -10.48
C SER A 485 -16.50 17.69 -10.48
N ILE A 486 -16.75 18.59 -11.43
CA ILE A 486 -18.11 19.12 -11.62
C ILE A 486 -19.11 17.99 -11.93
N PHE A 487 -18.64 16.89 -12.52
CA PHE A 487 -19.44 15.72 -12.86
C PHE A 487 -19.75 14.81 -11.67
N ASP A 488 -19.15 15.05 -10.49
CA ASP A 488 -19.53 14.35 -9.26
C ASP A 488 -21.00 14.60 -8.91
N LEU A 489 -21.53 15.78 -9.28
CA LEU A 489 -22.95 16.12 -9.12
C LEU A 489 -23.91 15.20 -9.89
N LEU A 490 -23.41 14.44 -10.88
CA LEU A 490 -24.24 13.47 -11.62
C LEU A 490 -24.53 12.21 -10.80
N GLN A 491 -23.88 12.02 -9.65
CA GLN A 491 -24.15 10.89 -8.76
C GLN A 491 -25.45 11.10 -7.97
N GLN A 492 -26.10 9.99 -7.60
CA GLN A 492 -27.41 10.01 -6.94
C GLN A 492 -27.40 10.76 -5.60
N GLU A 493 -26.31 10.65 -4.85
CA GLU A 493 -26.11 11.31 -3.54
C GLU A 493 -26.14 12.84 -3.63
N PHE A 494 -25.78 13.41 -4.79
CA PHE A 494 -25.74 14.86 -5.00
C PHE A 494 -26.95 15.38 -5.79
N SER A 495 -28.02 14.58 -5.92
CA SER A 495 -29.21 14.92 -6.70
C SER A 495 -29.83 16.28 -6.32
N ALA A 496 -29.95 16.58 -5.03
CA ALA A 496 -30.47 17.87 -4.56
C ALA A 496 -29.57 19.07 -4.93
N GLU A 497 -28.25 18.89 -4.87
CA GLU A 497 -27.29 19.93 -5.23
C GLU A 497 -27.21 20.14 -6.75
N LEU A 498 -27.31 19.05 -7.51
CA LEU A 498 -27.43 19.07 -8.96
C LEU A 498 -28.66 19.88 -9.38
N GLU A 499 -29.83 19.62 -8.81
CA GLU A 499 -31.05 20.39 -9.09
C GLU A 499 -30.88 21.87 -8.75
N LYS A 500 -30.27 22.18 -7.60
CA LYS A 500 -29.96 23.55 -7.21
C LYS A 500 -29.03 24.23 -8.22
N LYS A 501 -27.99 23.56 -8.74
CA LYS A 501 -27.12 24.14 -9.78
C LYS A 501 -27.85 24.30 -11.11
N LEU A 502 -28.57 23.28 -11.56
CA LEU A 502 -29.28 23.29 -12.84
C LEU A 502 -30.44 24.28 -12.87
N SER A 503 -31.08 24.60 -11.74
CA SER A 503 -32.14 25.62 -11.66
C SER A 503 -31.65 27.04 -12.00
N LYS A 504 -30.33 27.30 -11.93
CA LYS A 504 -29.73 28.56 -12.41
C LYS A 504 -29.77 28.69 -13.94
N ILE A 505 -29.96 27.58 -14.66
CA ILE A 505 -30.03 27.55 -16.12
C ILE A 505 -31.48 27.82 -16.55
N LYS A 506 -31.75 29.01 -17.10
CA LYS A 506 -33.10 29.38 -17.59
C LYS A 506 -33.65 28.42 -18.66
N LYS A 507 -32.78 27.85 -19.50
CA LYS A 507 -33.13 26.84 -20.51
C LYS A 507 -31.95 25.89 -20.71
N LYS A 508 -32.14 24.61 -20.40
CA LYS A 508 -31.15 23.56 -20.70
C LYS A 508 -30.92 23.54 -22.21
N HIS A 509 -29.65 23.50 -22.63
CA HIS A 509 -29.31 23.42 -24.05
C HIS A 509 -29.23 21.97 -24.52
N SER A 510 -28.80 21.08 -23.63
CA SER A 510 -28.67 19.66 -23.91
C SER A 510 -29.61 18.82 -23.05
N LYS A 511 -29.94 17.63 -23.52
CA LYS A 511 -30.59 16.59 -22.71
C LYS A 511 -29.63 15.96 -21.69
N TYR A 512 -28.33 16.13 -21.88
CA TYR A 512 -27.31 15.58 -21.00
C TYR A 512 -26.94 16.59 -19.91
N ASN A 513 -27.06 16.17 -18.64
CA ASN A 513 -26.72 17.03 -17.51
C ASN A 513 -25.22 17.34 -17.46
N SER A 514 -24.35 16.46 -17.99
CA SER A 514 -22.90 16.70 -18.11
C SER A 514 -22.61 17.97 -18.93
N GLU A 515 -23.16 18.07 -20.14
CA GLU A 515 -23.00 19.27 -20.99
C GLU A 515 -23.57 20.52 -20.31
N ASN A 516 -24.75 20.42 -19.68
CA ASN A 516 -25.34 21.56 -18.97
C ASN A 516 -24.47 22.04 -17.77
N LEU A 517 -23.78 21.13 -17.09
CA LEU A 517 -22.84 21.47 -16.03
C LEU A 517 -21.57 22.12 -16.59
N THR A 518 -21.01 21.57 -17.67
CA THR A 518 -19.86 22.17 -18.37
C THR A 518 -20.16 23.58 -18.82
N ARG A 519 -21.38 23.81 -19.33
CA ARG A 519 -21.85 25.15 -19.73
C ARG A 519 -21.80 26.15 -18.57
N LEU A 520 -22.30 25.77 -17.39
CA LEU A 520 -22.28 26.66 -16.21
C LEU A 520 -20.85 27.07 -15.86
N LEU A 521 -19.92 26.13 -15.97
CA LEU A 521 -18.51 26.34 -15.69
C LEU A 521 -17.85 27.25 -16.74
N ILE A 522 -18.14 27.04 -18.04
CA ILE A 522 -17.70 27.95 -19.12
C ILE A 522 -18.27 29.36 -18.91
N ASP A 523 -19.56 29.48 -18.58
CA ASP A 523 -20.22 30.77 -18.31
C ASP A 523 -19.57 31.52 -17.12
N GLU A 524 -19.00 30.81 -16.15
CA GLU A 524 -18.24 31.41 -15.04
C GLU A 524 -16.83 31.83 -15.48
N ILE A 525 -16.10 30.97 -16.19
CA ILE A 525 -14.74 31.27 -16.70
C ILE A 525 -14.75 32.49 -17.63
N LEU A 526 -15.72 32.59 -18.55
CA LEU A 526 -15.77 33.70 -19.51
C LEU A 526 -16.13 35.07 -18.89
N LYS A 527 -16.48 35.13 -17.60
CA LYS A 527 -16.63 36.40 -16.87
C LYS A 527 -15.28 36.99 -16.45
N GLU A 528 -14.25 36.16 -16.35
CA GLU A 528 -12.92 36.59 -15.96
C GLU A 528 -12.34 37.56 -17.00
N PRO A 529 -11.64 38.63 -16.59
CA PRO A 529 -11.11 39.65 -17.51
C PRO A 529 -10.28 39.08 -18.66
N GLU A 530 -9.50 38.04 -18.39
CA GLU A 530 -8.61 37.37 -19.34
C GLU A 530 -9.37 36.74 -20.51
N PHE A 531 -10.57 36.20 -20.30
CA PHE A 531 -11.36 35.51 -21.32
C PHE A 531 -12.52 36.33 -21.88
N LYS A 532 -12.66 37.62 -21.49
CA LYS A 532 -13.78 38.48 -21.90
C LYS A 532 -13.91 38.65 -23.41
N HIS A 533 -12.83 38.51 -24.17
CA HIS A 533 -12.81 38.63 -25.61
C HIS A 533 -13.36 37.37 -26.33
N LEU A 534 -13.56 36.27 -25.61
CA LEU A 534 -14.14 35.03 -26.16
C LEU A 534 -15.65 35.00 -25.98
N SER A 535 -16.32 34.34 -26.92
CA SER A 535 -17.70 33.89 -26.86
C SER A 535 -17.77 32.43 -27.23
N TYR A 536 -18.86 31.74 -26.90
CA TYR A 536 -19.01 30.33 -27.28
C TYR A 536 -20.42 30.06 -27.78
N GLN A 537 -20.57 28.98 -28.54
CA GLN A 537 -21.85 28.43 -28.95
C GLN A 537 -21.92 26.95 -28.58
N PRO A 538 -22.97 26.50 -27.87
CA PRO A 538 -23.19 25.09 -27.63
C PRO A 538 -23.82 24.39 -28.85
N GLU A 539 -23.63 23.07 -28.96
CA GLU A 539 -24.23 22.20 -29.99
C GLU A 539 -24.03 22.76 -31.41
N TYR A 540 -22.77 22.85 -31.85
CA TYR A 540 -22.38 23.47 -33.11
C TYR A 540 -22.08 22.44 -34.20
N GLU A 541 -22.79 22.49 -35.32
CA GLU A 541 -22.55 21.57 -36.44
C GLU A 541 -21.17 21.80 -37.06
N ILE A 542 -20.37 20.74 -37.16
CA ILE A 542 -19.00 20.78 -37.71
C ILE A 542 -19.00 21.26 -39.16
N ARG A 543 -20.09 21.00 -39.90
CA ARG A 543 -20.26 21.44 -41.28
C ARG A 543 -20.18 22.96 -41.43
N LEU A 544 -20.59 23.71 -40.40
CA LEU A 544 -20.57 25.17 -40.42
C LEU A 544 -19.16 25.73 -40.22
N LEU A 545 -18.21 24.92 -39.75
CA LEU A 545 -16.79 25.31 -39.61
C LEU A 545 -16.00 25.11 -40.92
N ALA A 546 -16.35 24.09 -41.70
CA ALA A 546 -15.65 23.76 -42.94
C ALA A 546 -16.17 24.62 -44.11
N LYS A 547 -15.48 25.74 -44.39
CA LYS A 547 -15.77 26.60 -45.56
C LYS A 547 -15.45 25.90 -46.90
N ASP A 548 -14.48 25.00 -46.88
CA ASP A 548 -14.09 24.13 -48.00
C ASP A 548 -14.07 22.68 -47.48
N LEU A 549 -14.79 21.78 -48.15
CA LEU A 549 -14.87 20.37 -47.76
C LEU A 549 -13.79 19.53 -48.46
N SER A 550 -13.08 20.08 -49.46
CA SER A 550 -12.05 19.37 -50.23
C SER A 550 -10.78 19.03 -49.42
N ILE A 551 -10.59 19.69 -48.27
CA ILE A 551 -9.51 19.42 -47.32
C ILE A 551 -9.78 18.20 -46.42
N LEU A 552 -10.99 17.63 -46.46
CA LEU A 552 -11.39 16.47 -45.67
C LEU A 552 -11.43 15.21 -46.55
N SER A 553 -11.19 14.03 -45.94
CA SER A 553 -11.34 12.75 -46.64
C SER A 553 -12.81 12.42 -46.92
N ASP A 554 -13.08 11.52 -47.88
CA ASP A 554 -14.45 11.10 -48.21
C ASP A 554 -15.24 10.56 -46.99
N GLU A 555 -14.56 9.86 -46.08
CA GLU A 555 -15.16 9.37 -44.84
C GLU A 555 -15.50 10.52 -43.87
N GLN A 556 -14.62 11.52 -43.76
CA GLN A 556 -14.84 12.70 -42.93
C GLN A 556 -15.97 13.59 -43.49
N ILE A 557 -16.03 13.78 -44.82
CA ILE A 557 -17.12 14.49 -45.48
C ILE A 557 -18.45 13.78 -45.18
N LYS A 558 -18.50 12.45 -45.29
CA LYS A 558 -19.69 11.66 -44.94
C LYS A 558 -20.05 11.79 -43.45
N TYR A 559 -19.05 11.86 -42.57
CA TYR A 559 -19.28 12.04 -41.15
C TYR A 559 -19.90 13.41 -40.82
N VAL A 560 -19.34 14.49 -41.38
CA VAL A 560 -19.81 15.87 -41.17
C VAL A 560 -21.18 16.12 -41.81
N THR A 561 -21.44 15.57 -42.99
CA THR A 561 -22.73 15.69 -43.70
C THR A 561 -23.87 14.93 -43.01
N ASN A 562 -23.56 13.95 -42.16
CA ASN A 562 -24.54 13.24 -41.32
C ASN A 562 -24.92 14.01 -40.03
N GLY A 563 -24.63 15.32 -39.95
CA GLY A 563 -25.05 16.17 -38.83
C GLY A 563 -24.18 16.03 -37.58
N ALA A 564 -22.87 15.79 -37.75
CA ALA A 564 -21.95 15.77 -36.61
C ALA A 564 -21.83 17.17 -35.98
N SER A 565 -22.06 17.25 -34.68
CA SER A 565 -21.93 18.48 -33.88
C SER A 565 -20.82 18.37 -32.83
N LEU A 566 -20.33 19.53 -32.40
CA LEU A 566 -19.48 19.74 -31.24
C LEU A 566 -20.33 20.22 -30.06
N ASP A 567 -19.97 19.82 -28.86
CA ASP A 567 -20.69 20.27 -27.66
C ASP A 567 -20.50 21.77 -27.41
N PHE A 568 -19.26 22.27 -27.55
CA PHE A 568 -18.94 23.69 -27.41
C PHE A 568 -17.88 24.13 -28.43
N ILE A 569 -18.14 25.24 -29.14
CA ILE A 569 -17.15 25.94 -29.97
C ILE A 569 -16.96 27.37 -29.44
N PHE A 570 -15.72 27.84 -29.42
CA PHE A 570 -15.33 29.17 -28.95
C PHE A 570 -14.90 30.04 -30.13
N PHE A 571 -15.36 31.29 -30.11
CA PHE A 571 -15.07 32.33 -31.10
C PHE A 571 -14.48 33.57 -30.46
N ASN A 572 -13.62 34.29 -31.17
CA ASN A 572 -13.30 35.66 -30.81
C ASN A 572 -14.51 36.58 -31.08
N LYS A 573 -14.84 37.42 -30.11
CA LYS A 573 -16.00 38.30 -30.18
C LYS A 573 -15.92 39.33 -31.30
N MET A 574 -14.71 39.75 -31.67
CA MET A 574 -14.48 40.86 -32.60
C MET A 574 -14.61 40.42 -34.06
N ASP A 575 -13.96 39.33 -34.45
CA ASP A 575 -13.88 38.83 -35.83
C ASP A 575 -14.77 37.59 -36.09
N LYS A 576 -15.30 36.97 -35.03
CA LYS A 576 -16.08 35.72 -35.08
C LYS A 576 -15.30 34.52 -35.60
N GLU A 577 -13.97 34.54 -35.53
CA GLU A 577 -13.14 33.41 -35.92
C GLU A 577 -13.24 32.27 -34.88
N PRO A 578 -13.42 31.00 -35.30
CA PRO A 578 -13.41 29.86 -34.39
C PRO A 578 -12.00 29.52 -33.95
N ILE A 579 -11.78 29.40 -32.64
CA ILE A 579 -10.42 29.27 -32.07
C ILE A 579 -10.23 27.94 -31.34
N ALA A 580 -11.28 27.47 -30.65
CA ALA A 580 -11.19 26.28 -29.82
C ALA A 580 -12.53 25.55 -29.75
N ALA A 581 -12.48 24.23 -29.58
CA ALA A 581 -13.62 23.37 -29.40
C ALA A 581 -13.43 22.49 -28.16
N ILE A 582 -14.51 22.26 -27.41
CA ILE A 582 -14.54 21.37 -26.26
C ILE A 582 -15.67 20.37 -26.44
N GLU A 583 -15.36 19.09 -26.27
CA GLU A 583 -16.33 17.99 -26.23
C GLU A 583 -16.43 17.42 -24.82
N VAL A 584 -17.64 17.06 -24.37
CA VAL A 584 -17.91 16.45 -23.06
C VAL A 584 -18.22 14.97 -23.26
N ASP A 585 -17.23 14.12 -22.97
CA ASP A 585 -17.38 12.69 -23.14
C ASP A 585 -18.12 12.05 -21.96
N GLY A 586 -19.37 11.67 -22.21
CA GLY A 586 -20.22 10.95 -21.28
C GLY A 586 -19.87 9.46 -21.25
N HIS A 587 -19.50 8.94 -20.08
CA HIS A 587 -19.23 7.52 -19.89
C HIS A 587 -20.52 6.67 -19.99
N LYS A 588 -21.04 6.49 -21.21
CA LYS A 588 -22.12 5.54 -21.50
C LYS A 588 -21.53 4.22 -21.98
N PHE A 589 -21.79 3.19 -21.18
CA PHE A 589 -21.29 1.82 -21.20
C PHE A 589 -21.58 0.96 -22.44
N HIS A 590 -21.94 1.53 -23.57
CA HIS A 590 -22.26 0.76 -24.76
C HIS A 590 -21.66 1.43 -26.00
N LYS A 591 -20.54 0.86 -26.49
CA LYS A 591 -19.87 1.05 -27.81
C LYS A 591 -18.56 1.87 -27.81
N TYR A 592 -17.51 1.48 -27.07
CA TYR A 592 -16.21 2.19 -27.16
C TYR A 592 -15.59 2.15 -28.56
N ASP A 593 -15.61 1.01 -29.28
CA ASP A 593 -14.83 0.94 -30.52
C ASP A 593 -15.36 1.89 -31.60
N ARG A 594 -16.69 1.94 -31.79
CA ARG A 594 -17.29 2.89 -32.73
C ARG A 594 -17.28 4.33 -32.21
N GLN A 595 -17.37 4.54 -30.90
CA GLN A 595 -17.35 5.90 -30.33
C GLN A 595 -15.94 6.50 -30.37
N LYS A 596 -14.90 5.74 -30.00
CA LYS A 596 -13.49 6.13 -30.14
C LYS A 596 -13.12 6.46 -31.58
N LEU A 597 -13.56 5.66 -32.54
CA LEU A 597 -13.35 5.95 -33.97
C LEU A 597 -14.03 7.26 -34.38
N LYS A 598 -15.23 7.52 -33.87
CA LYS A 598 -15.95 8.79 -34.11
C LYS A 598 -15.28 9.99 -33.44
N ASP A 599 -14.77 9.82 -32.22
CA ASP A 599 -14.13 10.89 -31.46
C ASP A 599 -12.74 11.20 -32.03
N SER A 600 -11.99 10.18 -32.46
CA SER A 600 -10.74 10.35 -33.23
C SER A 600 -11.04 11.07 -34.54
N CYS A 601 -12.06 10.63 -35.29
CA CYS A 601 -12.45 11.30 -36.53
C CYS A 601 -12.86 12.76 -36.30
N LYS A 602 -13.59 13.07 -35.21
CA LYS A 602 -13.91 14.46 -34.82
C LYS A 602 -12.64 15.25 -34.56
N LYS A 603 -11.75 14.74 -33.70
CA LYS A 603 -10.49 15.39 -33.35
C LYS A 603 -9.64 15.68 -34.60
N ASP A 604 -9.53 14.71 -35.50
CA ASP A 604 -8.77 14.85 -36.75
C ASP A 604 -9.38 15.91 -37.67
N ILE A 605 -10.72 15.95 -37.80
CA ILE A 605 -11.42 17.00 -38.58
C ILE A 605 -11.15 18.39 -37.98
N ILE A 606 -11.30 18.55 -36.66
CA ILE A 606 -11.13 19.86 -36.01
C ILE A 606 -9.68 20.33 -36.08
N ASN A 607 -8.70 19.43 -35.89
CA ASN A 607 -7.29 19.74 -36.06
C ASN A 607 -6.96 20.13 -37.52
N THR A 608 -7.57 19.46 -38.50
CA THR A 608 -7.41 19.80 -39.93
C THR A 608 -7.96 21.19 -40.25
N LEU A 609 -9.01 21.62 -39.54
CA LEU A 609 -9.58 22.96 -39.62
C LEU A 609 -8.75 24.03 -38.88
N GLY A 610 -7.61 23.67 -38.27
CA GLY A 610 -6.75 24.59 -37.54
C GLY A 610 -7.30 25.03 -36.18
N ILE A 611 -8.36 24.39 -35.69
CA ILE A 611 -9.03 24.72 -34.44
C ILE A 611 -8.46 23.81 -33.34
N LYS A 612 -8.15 24.37 -32.17
CA LYS A 612 -7.72 23.55 -31.02
C LYS A 612 -8.87 22.73 -30.48
N PHE A 613 -8.63 21.48 -30.10
CA PHE A 613 -9.66 20.56 -29.64
C PHE A 613 -9.28 19.91 -28.30
N GLU A 614 -10.19 19.95 -27.32
CA GLU A 614 -10.03 19.34 -26.00
C GLU A 614 -11.25 18.50 -25.63
N THR A 615 -11.05 17.41 -24.90
CA THR A 615 -12.13 16.52 -24.44
C THR A 615 -12.19 16.48 -22.92
N LEU A 616 -13.37 16.73 -22.35
CA LEU A 616 -13.62 16.63 -20.91
C LEU A 616 -14.31 15.29 -20.61
N SER A 617 -13.57 14.35 -20.02
CA SER A 617 -14.13 13.07 -19.59
C SER A 617 -14.95 13.23 -18.31
N THR A 618 -16.15 12.65 -18.29
CA THR A 618 -17.01 12.58 -17.09
C THR A 618 -16.46 11.74 -15.93
N ASN A 619 -15.34 11.03 -16.13
CA ASN A 619 -14.66 10.28 -15.07
C ASN A 619 -13.41 10.99 -14.53
N GLY A 620 -12.97 12.08 -15.17
CA GLY A 620 -11.80 12.83 -14.73
C GLY A 620 -12.12 13.80 -13.61
N SER A 621 -11.15 14.68 -13.32
CA SER A 621 -11.31 15.78 -12.39
C SER A 621 -10.58 17.05 -12.86
N GLY A 622 -10.80 18.17 -12.16
CA GLY A 622 -10.14 19.45 -12.44
C GLY A 622 -10.59 20.07 -13.75
N GLU A 623 -11.88 19.92 -14.12
CA GLU A 623 -12.40 20.43 -15.40
C GLU A 623 -12.22 21.94 -15.52
N GLU A 624 -12.39 22.68 -14.42
CA GLU A 624 -12.23 24.14 -14.40
C GLU A 624 -10.83 24.58 -14.83
N ASP A 625 -9.81 24.00 -14.21
CA ASP A 625 -8.42 24.32 -14.51
C ASP A 625 -8.00 23.84 -15.90
N LYS A 626 -8.53 22.68 -16.35
CA LYS A 626 -8.33 22.19 -17.72
C LYS A 626 -8.89 23.16 -18.75
N ILE A 627 -10.13 23.63 -18.58
CA ILE A 627 -10.72 24.61 -19.51
C ILE A 627 -9.93 25.91 -19.49
N ARG A 628 -9.54 26.42 -18.30
CA ARG A 628 -8.72 27.63 -18.21
C ARG A 628 -7.37 27.46 -18.93
N ALA A 629 -6.64 26.39 -18.65
CA ALA A 629 -5.34 26.14 -19.26
C ALA A 629 -5.46 25.99 -20.79
N PHE A 630 -6.48 25.26 -21.25
CA PHE A 630 -6.77 25.07 -22.66
C PHE A 630 -7.07 26.39 -23.37
N LEU A 631 -8.00 27.19 -22.84
CA LEU A 631 -8.35 28.51 -23.39
C LEU A 631 -7.18 29.51 -23.31
N LYS A 632 -6.33 29.46 -22.27
CA LYS A 632 -5.10 30.28 -22.24
C LYS A 632 -4.12 29.89 -23.34
N SER A 633 -3.99 28.60 -23.62
CA SER A 633 -3.10 28.11 -24.68
C SER A 633 -3.49 28.63 -26.06
N THR A 634 -4.75 29.02 -26.27
CA THR A 634 -5.21 29.59 -27.54
C THR A 634 -4.85 31.07 -27.68
N LEU A 635 -4.55 31.77 -26.58
CA LEU A 635 -4.19 33.20 -26.58
C LEU A 635 -2.72 33.45 -26.94
N ILE A 636 -1.84 32.51 -26.57
CA ILE A 636 -0.38 32.68 -26.67
C ILE A 636 0.10 32.61 -28.14
N GLN A 637 -0.58 31.87 -29.02
CA GLN A 637 -0.18 31.74 -30.43
C GLN A 637 -0.53 32.96 -31.30
N ASN A 638 -1.55 33.74 -30.94
CA ASN A 638 -1.89 34.96 -31.68
C ASN A 638 -0.83 36.06 -31.54
N ALA A 639 0.07 35.95 -30.55
CA ALA A 639 1.17 36.90 -30.36
C ALA A 639 2.46 36.54 -31.13
N GLU A 640 2.61 35.28 -31.59
CA GLU A 640 3.79 34.84 -32.36
C GLU A 640 3.56 34.91 -33.89
N GLY A 641 2.31 35.02 -34.34
CA GLY A 641 1.95 35.21 -35.75
C GLY A 641 2.07 36.65 -36.29
N GLU A 642 2.40 37.62 -35.43
CA GLU A 642 2.62 39.04 -35.80
C GLU A 642 4.10 39.49 -35.69
N LYS A 643 5.07 38.58 -35.79
CA LYS A 643 6.50 38.94 -35.89
C LYS A 643 7.12 38.60 -37.24
#